data_AF-A0A972RAI4-F1
#
_entry.id   AF-A0A972RAI4-F1
#
_cell.length_a   1.000
_cell.length_b   1.000
_cell.length_c   1.000
_cell.angle_alpha   90.00
_cell.angle_beta   90.00
_cell.angle_gamma   90.00
#
_symmetry.space_group_name_H-M   'P 1'
#
loop_
_entity.id
_entity.type
_entity.pdbx_description
1 polymer ?
#
loop_
_entity_poly.entity_id
_entity_poly.type
_entity_poly.pdbx_seq_one_letter_code
_entity_poly.pdbx_strand_id
1 'polypeptide(L)'
;MPERERCRIEARLTERIGKASLLGNHYRKNLHIISRFLPQLLDRMEKGRVLSLVRLDRISPFCVEEMELIRHLARSREEALDLLGCYYALQLIFLNLDCLALLEKDRPRVTNRTASYKEVLLRAEAKFSLLYSALIRSFLDILSEGEENLPEFVICHVGARRDQDDIDVGIIHRAGGDLAALNRLVGKLNREMYRRATQMHFYLSEHSGSKWFSACIDVYEELMDVERTNLVVITQLFGAVPIAGSISLFEEFQERVVRRYTYRAGLDNRYYEGFIRGVVEEIRSLAAHRTRSGEIVPKVDGLRLAKILIAARRANLGIVGGHFWKVFKSLQRMDPAMQEEYASLEESLAFMELLRFLLHLIYAQEEGVFYTDAHCRAALDRVALLMGYGEPEGVHPSTVLLRSYFRYSRRIREVSGLFKEEFKKYIEFIQVFCRRRIERKILRLVKRDVLPSEGIPDPGRFRRTAGRIYASLAGTVVFPDCYETLHDCHDLSFLSYALHAVRTKRFARAGYMDRYVRYLVRFACREAGITGRSGFAIYATGGNAEGRALDNDYDMFVLCDPDRLDPASLQGAVHRMHRELTRVGNFPHHRIAEKIGTFVIPFNALAAYLDRREPEDYIERTELLGARRVFGDSVLHRRFEEEIIAGRVFRDKERLVRDLVRELQERHDYADTLAGECDLKQGKGGIFDISLVICLLKARFEIYETSPIRTLLLLKEKDPVHAGLYDVLFSTKRFFNDLRGMLCLIGLPEEVGTSLDVPLSFLEKGWSDSAALVRQVETKMERVREISEVLISSGKC
;
A
#
# COMPACT_ATOMS: atom_id res chain seq x y z
N MET A 1 -46.87 -17.69 -34.50
CA MET A 1 -45.43 -17.45 -34.77
C MET A 1 -44.53 -17.35 -33.52
N PRO A 2 -44.98 -16.97 -32.31
CA PRO A 2 -44.13 -16.91 -31.10
C PRO A 2 -43.54 -18.25 -30.63
N GLU A 3 -44.32 -19.33 -30.72
CA GLU A 3 -43.97 -20.63 -30.13
C GLU A 3 -42.73 -21.29 -30.79
N ARG A 4 -42.57 -21.17 -32.12
CA ARG A 4 -41.38 -21.67 -32.84
C ARG A 4 -40.11 -20.89 -32.50
N GLU A 5 -40.23 -19.60 -32.16
CA GLU A 5 -39.11 -18.74 -31.80
C GLU A 5 -38.65 -19.01 -30.37
N ARG A 6 -39.59 -19.16 -29.44
CA ARG A 6 -39.32 -19.58 -28.06
C ARG A 6 -38.57 -20.92 -27.99
N CYS A 7 -39.06 -21.96 -28.68
CA CYS A 7 -38.39 -23.26 -28.68
C CYS A 7 -36.95 -23.18 -29.23
N ARG A 8 -36.69 -22.32 -30.21
CA ARG A 8 -35.33 -22.10 -30.74
C ARG A 8 -34.41 -21.44 -29.72
N ILE A 9 -34.90 -20.43 -29.01
CA ILE A 9 -34.13 -19.72 -27.97
C ILE A 9 -33.85 -20.65 -26.79
N GLU A 10 -34.86 -21.38 -26.31
CA GLU A 10 -34.72 -22.36 -25.21
C GLU A 10 -33.73 -23.48 -25.55
N ALA A 11 -33.74 -23.99 -26.77
CA ALA A 11 -32.78 -25.00 -27.23
C ALA A 11 -31.33 -24.47 -27.19
N ARG A 12 -31.10 -23.24 -27.69
CA ARG A 12 -29.77 -22.61 -27.67
C ARG A 12 -29.30 -22.28 -26.26
N LEU A 13 -30.21 -21.79 -25.42
CA LEU A 13 -29.94 -21.53 -24.00
C LEU A 13 -29.50 -22.80 -23.29
N THR A 14 -30.25 -23.90 -23.48
CA THR A 14 -29.94 -25.20 -22.87
C THR A 14 -28.57 -25.70 -23.30
N GLU A 15 -28.26 -25.66 -24.59
CA GLU A 15 -26.94 -26.06 -25.11
C GLU A 15 -25.82 -25.23 -24.48
N ARG A 16 -25.99 -23.91 -24.42
CA ARG A 16 -24.96 -22.99 -23.97
C ARG A 16 -24.77 -23.01 -22.45
N ILE A 17 -25.87 -23.10 -21.69
CA ILE A 17 -25.83 -23.30 -20.22
C ILE A 17 -25.18 -24.65 -19.89
N GLY A 18 -25.39 -25.70 -20.70
CA GLY A 18 -24.73 -26.99 -20.54
C GLY A 18 -23.19 -26.91 -20.59
N LYS A 19 -22.64 -25.93 -21.32
CA LYS A 19 -21.19 -25.67 -21.38
C LYS A 19 -20.65 -24.96 -20.13
N ALA A 20 -21.51 -24.48 -19.22
CA ALA A 20 -21.07 -23.86 -17.96
C ALA A 20 -20.32 -24.84 -17.03
N SER A 21 -20.43 -26.15 -17.27
CA SER A 21 -19.59 -27.19 -16.63
C SER A 21 -18.08 -27.00 -16.85
N LEU A 22 -17.71 -26.21 -17.86
CA LEU A 22 -16.33 -25.82 -18.12
C LEU A 22 -15.79 -24.81 -17.09
N LEU A 23 -16.67 -24.11 -16.36
CA LEU A 23 -16.33 -23.07 -15.39
C LEU A 23 -16.21 -23.64 -13.97
N GLY A 24 -15.55 -22.89 -13.09
CA GLY A 24 -15.39 -23.25 -11.68
C GLY A 24 -16.71 -23.22 -10.88
N ASN A 25 -16.68 -23.84 -9.70
CA ASN A 25 -17.89 -24.05 -8.88
C ASN A 25 -18.54 -22.77 -8.33
N HIS A 26 -17.83 -21.64 -8.30
CA HIS A 26 -18.33 -20.36 -7.79
C HIS A 26 -19.49 -19.78 -8.64
N TYR A 27 -19.67 -20.24 -9.89
CA TYR A 27 -20.81 -19.87 -10.73
C TYR A 27 -22.12 -20.63 -10.41
N ARG A 28 -22.13 -21.57 -9.47
CA ARG A 28 -23.34 -22.32 -9.08
C ARG A 28 -24.49 -21.41 -8.65
N LYS A 29 -24.18 -20.28 -8.00
CA LYS A 29 -25.17 -19.25 -7.65
C LYS A 29 -25.87 -18.71 -8.90
N ASN A 30 -25.11 -18.33 -9.93
CA ASN A 30 -25.65 -17.82 -11.18
C ASN A 30 -26.50 -18.88 -11.88
N LEU A 31 -26.04 -20.13 -11.93
CA LEU A 31 -26.81 -21.23 -12.51
C LEU A 31 -28.12 -21.50 -11.76
N HIS A 32 -28.12 -21.38 -10.43
CA HIS A 32 -29.32 -21.50 -9.61
C HIS A 32 -30.32 -20.35 -9.86
N ILE A 33 -29.82 -19.11 -9.99
CA ILE A 33 -30.66 -17.96 -10.34
C ILE A 33 -31.29 -18.16 -11.72
N ILE A 34 -30.49 -18.60 -12.71
CA ILE A 34 -30.97 -18.90 -14.06
C ILE A 34 -32.05 -19.98 -14.01
N SER A 35 -31.81 -21.12 -13.36
CA SER A 35 -32.78 -22.21 -13.34
C SER A 35 -34.09 -21.82 -12.66
N ARG A 36 -34.03 -20.97 -11.64
CA ARG A 36 -35.19 -20.51 -10.89
C ARG A 36 -36.04 -19.48 -11.66
N PHE A 37 -35.41 -18.51 -12.33
CA PHE A 37 -36.11 -17.34 -12.85
C PHE A 37 -36.18 -17.26 -14.39
N LEU A 38 -35.43 -18.09 -15.11
CA LEU A 38 -35.47 -18.12 -16.58
C LEU A 38 -36.86 -18.43 -17.15
N PRO A 39 -37.64 -19.41 -16.63
CA PRO A 39 -38.99 -19.66 -17.13
C PRO A 39 -39.90 -18.43 -17.02
N GLN A 40 -39.79 -17.69 -15.92
CA GLN A 40 -40.56 -16.47 -15.68
C GLN A 40 -40.10 -15.34 -16.59
N LEU A 41 -38.80 -15.18 -16.82
CA LEU A 41 -38.24 -14.20 -17.76
C LEU A 41 -38.77 -14.42 -19.18
N LEU A 42 -38.76 -15.67 -19.66
CA LEU A 42 -39.27 -16.03 -20.97
C LEU A 42 -40.78 -15.77 -21.11
N ASP A 43 -41.58 -16.15 -20.10
CA ASP A 43 -43.02 -15.87 -20.08
C ASP A 43 -43.33 -14.37 -20.17
N ARG A 44 -42.58 -13.54 -19.43
CA ARG A 44 -42.75 -12.08 -19.44
C ARG A 44 -42.38 -11.48 -20.79
N MET A 45 -41.27 -11.90 -21.38
CA MET A 45 -40.84 -11.43 -22.71
C MET A 45 -41.79 -11.85 -23.82
N GLU A 46 -42.34 -13.06 -23.75
CA GLU A 46 -43.32 -13.55 -24.72
C GLU A 46 -44.64 -12.75 -24.63
N LYS A 47 -45.17 -12.56 -23.42
CA LYS A 47 -46.37 -11.74 -23.19
C LYS A 47 -46.18 -10.28 -23.59
N GLY A 48 -44.99 -9.73 -23.35
CA GLY A 48 -44.60 -8.38 -23.76
C GLY A 48 -44.26 -8.25 -25.25
N ARG A 49 -44.19 -9.35 -26.01
CA ARG A 49 -43.77 -9.40 -27.43
C ARG A 49 -42.38 -8.78 -27.68
N VAL A 50 -41.46 -8.91 -26.73
CA VAL A 50 -40.09 -8.38 -26.82
C VAL A 50 -39.02 -9.47 -26.84
N LEU A 51 -39.42 -10.75 -26.93
CA LEU A 51 -38.50 -11.88 -26.93
C LEU A 51 -37.42 -11.80 -28.03
N SER A 52 -37.75 -11.24 -29.19
CA SER A 52 -36.80 -11.04 -30.31
C SER A 52 -35.91 -9.80 -30.15
N LEU A 53 -36.26 -8.90 -29.22
CA LEU A 53 -35.53 -7.65 -28.94
C LEU A 53 -34.44 -7.84 -27.89
N VAL A 54 -34.53 -8.89 -27.07
CA VAL A 54 -33.58 -9.19 -25.99
C VAL A 54 -32.70 -10.38 -26.37
N ARG A 55 -31.39 -10.21 -26.27
CA ARG A 55 -30.43 -11.27 -26.63
C ARG A 55 -30.19 -12.18 -25.45
N LEU A 56 -31.05 -13.18 -25.31
CA LEU A 56 -30.89 -14.19 -24.27
C LEU A 56 -29.84 -15.24 -24.60
N ASP A 57 -29.64 -15.60 -25.87
CA ASP A 57 -28.79 -16.73 -26.31
C ASP A 57 -27.32 -16.36 -26.58
N ARG A 58 -26.97 -15.08 -26.42
CA ARG A 58 -25.64 -14.53 -26.68
C ARG A 58 -25.39 -13.26 -25.88
N ILE A 59 -24.11 -12.90 -25.77
CA ILE A 59 -23.73 -11.64 -25.12
C ILE A 59 -24.36 -10.47 -25.87
N SER A 60 -25.04 -9.60 -25.15
CA SER A 60 -25.56 -8.36 -25.71
C SER A 60 -24.56 -7.20 -25.60
N PRO A 61 -24.34 -6.42 -26.67
CA PRO A 61 -23.78 -5.07 -26.56
C PRO A 61 -24.78 -4.03 -26.03
N PHE A 62 -26.06 -4.37 -25.89
CA PHE A 62 -27.15 -3.44 -25.53
C PHE A 62 -27.76 -3.79 -24.16
N CYS A 63 -26.92 -4.16 -23.19
CA CYS A 63 -27.39 -4.60 -21.87
C CYS A 63 -28.22 -3.52 -21.14
N VAL A 64 -27.92 -2.23 -21.37
CA VAL A 64 -28.64 -1.13 -20.72
C VAL A 64 -30.08 -1.09 -21.21
N GLU A 65 -30.26 -1.09 -22.53
CA GLU A 65 -31.57 -1.05 -23.17
C GLU A 65 -32.38 -2.33 -22.90
N GLU A 66 -31.71 -3.49 -22.93
CA GLU A 66 -32.37 -4.78 -22.65
C GLU A 66 -32.79 -4.92 -21.19
N MET A 67 -31.97 -4.48 -20.22
CA MET A 67 -32.36 -4.46 -18.81
C MET A 67 -33.52 -3.50 -18.55
N GLU A 68 -33.54 -2.35 -19.22
CA GLU A 68 -34.65 -1.41 -19.10
C GLU A 68 -35.96 -1.99 -19.65
N LEU A 69 -35.91 -2.70 -20.78
CA LEU A 69 -37.07 -3.45 -21.28
C LEU A 69 -37.54 -4.50 -20.27
N ILE A 70 -36.62 -5.29 -19.70
CA ILE A 70 -36.93 -6.33 -18.71
C ILE A 70 -37.60 -5.72 -17.47
N ARG A 71 -37.10 -4.58 -16.99
CA ARG A 71 -37.66 -3.84 -15.86
C ARG A 71 -39.13 -3.48 -16.10
N HIS A 72 -39.47 -2.97 -17.29
CA HIS A 72 -40.83 -2.59 -17.64
C HIS A 72 -41.80 -3.78 -17.80
N LEU A 73 -41.30 -5.00 -18.01
CA LEU A 73 -42.14 -6.19 -18.09
C LEU A 73 -42.57 -6.72 -16.71
N ALA A 74 -41.84 -6.34 -15.65
CA ALA A 74 -42.11 -6.80 -14.30
C ALA A 74 -43.39 -6.18 -13.74
N ARG A 75 -44.12 -6.95 -12.93
CA ARG A 75 -45.37 -6.52 -12.28
C ARG A 75 -45.16 -5.97 -10.87
N SER A 76 -43.96 -6.16 -10.32
CA SER A 76 -43.59 -5.71 -8.99
C SER A 76 -42.10 -5.44 -8.92
N ARG A 77 -41.68 -4.69 -7.90
CA ARG A 77 -40.28 -4.41 -7.60
C ARG A 77 -39.44 -5.68 -7.38
N GLU A 78 -39.92 -6.64 -6.59
CA GLU A 78 -39.19 -7.89 -6.35
C GLU A 78 -39.04 -8.71 -7.64
N GLU A 79 -40.10 -8.76 -8.46
CA GLU A 79 -40.04 -9.43 -9.76
C GLU A 79 -39.04 -8.76 -10.69
N ALA A 80 -38.99 -7.42 -10.74
CA ALA A 80 -38.01 -6.71 -11.55
C ALA A 80 -36.58 -7.06 -11.16
N LEU A 81 -36.29 -7.09 -9.86
CA LEU A 81 -34.96 -7.46 -9.34
C LEU A 81 -34.59 -8.91 -9.70
N ASP A 82 -35.52 -9.86 -9.57
CA ASP A 82 -35.31 -11.27 -9.94
C ASP A 82 -35.04 -11.47 -11.43
N LEU A 83 -35.83 -10.83 -12.29
CA LEU A 83 -35.69 -10.93 -13.74
C LEU A 83 -34.38 -10.31 -14.23
N LEU A 84 -34.00 -9.15 -13.69
CA LEU A 84 -32.72 -8.49 -13.97
C LEU A 84 -31.53 -9.33 -13.47
N GLY A 85 -31.63 -9.90 -12.27
CA GLY A 85 -30.63 -10.83 -11.74
C GLY A 85 -30.45 -12.08 -12.62
N CYS A 86 -31.55 -12.63 -13.13
CA CYS A 86 -31.52 -13.74 -14.09
C CYS A 86 -30.82 -13.37 -15.39
N TYR A 87 -31.16 -12.21 -15.97
CA TYR A 87 -30.52 -11.72 -17.19
C TYR A 87 -29.02 -11.47 -16.98
N TYR A 88 -28.64 -10.82 -15.86
CA TYR A 88 -27.24 -10.64 -15.49
C TYR A 88 -26.49 -11.97 -15.41
N ALA A 89 -27.06 -12.96 -14.71
CA ALA A 89 -26.46 -14.27 -14.55
C ALA A 89 -26.24 -14.97 -15.90
N LEU A 90 -27.21 -14.91 -16.82
CA LEU A 90 -27.04 -15.43 -18.19
C LEU A 90 -25.89 -14.75 -18.92
N GLN A 91 -25.89 -13.42 -18.95
CA GLN A 91 -24.88 -12.64 -19.66
C GLN A 91 -23.47 -12.87 -19.11
N LEU A 92 -23.33 -13.02 -17.79
CA LEU A 92 -22.04 -13.31 -17.13
C LEU A 92 -21.50 -14.70 -17.53
N ILE A 93 -22.33 -15.75 -17.47
CA ILE A 93 -21.91 -17.09 -17.90
C ILE A 93 -21.49 -17.06 -19.36
N PHE A 94 -22.24 -16.34 -20.20
CA PHE A 94 -21.98 -16.28 -21.64
C PHE A 94 -20.75 -15.46 -21.98
N LEU A 95 -20.46 -14.40 -21.22
CA LEU A 95 -19.20 -13.66 -21.27
C LEU A 95 -18.01 -14.58 -21.08
N ASN A 96 -18.05 -15.36 -20.00
CA ASN A 96 -16.95 -16.23 -19.62
C ASN A 96 -16.73 -17.39 -20.60
N LEU A 97 -17.81 -17.99 -21.11
CA LEU A 97 -17.73 -19.01 -22.16
C LEU A 97 -17.17 -18.46 -23.47
N ASP A 98 -17.55 -17.24 -23.88
CA ASP A 98 -17.00 -16.63 -25.10
C ASP A 98 -15.52 -16.27 -24.96
N CYS A 99 -15.06 -15.88 -23.75
CA CYS A 99 -13.64 -15.69 -23.48
C CYS A 99 -12.83 -17.00 -23.68
N LEU A 100 -13.35 -18.13 -23.22
CA LEU A 100 -12.74 -19.44 -23.46
C LEU A 100 -12.72 -19.80 -24.95
N ALA A 101 -13.85 -19.64 -25.64
CA ALA A 101 -13.98 -19.96 -27.05
C ALA A 101 -13.07 -19.09 -27.95
N LEU A 102 -12.85 -17.82 -27.59
CA LEU A 102 -11.93 -16.94 -28.29
C LEU A 102 -10.48 -17.46 -28.22
N LEU A 103 -10.04 -17.90 -27.04
CA LEU A 103 -8.70 -18.47 -26.86
C LEU A 103 -8.53 -19.78 -27.65
N GLU A 104 -9.54 -20.65 -27.64
CA GLU A 104 -9.53 -21.91 -28.39
C GLU A 104 -9.42 -21.69 -29.90
N LYS A 105 -10.15 -20.70 -30.43
CA LYS A 105 -10.13 -20.34 -31.85
C LYS A 105 -8.75 -19.84 -32.31
N ASP A 106 -8.06 -19.10 -31.44
CA ASP A 106 -6.77 -18.49 -31.75
C ASP A 106 -5.57 -19.44 -31.54
N ARG A 107 -5.77 -20.61 -30.92
CA ARG A 107 -4.71 -21.62 -30.67
C ARG A 107 -3.75 -21.89 -31.86
N PRO A 108 -4.21 -22.03 -33.13
CA PRO A 108 -3.32 -22.40 -34.24
C PRO A 108 -2.54 -21.26 -34.88
N ARG A 109 -2.82 -19.99 -34.55
CA ARG A 109 -2.47 -18.84 -35.43
C ARG A 109 -1.40 -17.89 -34.91
N VAL A 110 -0.86 -18.11 -33.72
CA VAL A 110 -0.26 -16.99 -32.99
C VAL A 110 1.26 -17.04 -32.92
N THR A 111 1.90 -16.24 -33.79
CA THR A 111 3.32 -15.84 -33.68
C THR A 111 3.58 -14.92 -32.48
N ASN A 112 2.55 -14.22 -31.95
CA ASN A 112 2.65 -13.36 -30.75
C ASN A 112 1.47 -13.56 -29.76
N ARG A 113 1.64 -14.47 -28.78
CA ARG A 113 0.55 -14.93 -27.87
C ARG A 113 -0.01 -13.83 -26.97
N THR A 114 0.84 -12.93 -26.50
CA THR A 114 0.47 -11.88 -25.54
C THR A 114 -0.49 -10.85 -26.14
N ALA A 115 -0.43 -10.62 -27.46
CA ALA A 115 -1.38 -9.76 -28.17
C ALA A 115 -2.81 -10.33 -28.11
N SER A 116 -2.99 -11.63 -28.39
CA SER A 116 -4.29 -12.30 -28.24
C SER A 116 -4.77 -12.30 -26.80
N TYR A 117 -3.88 -12.51 -25.82
CA TYR A 117 -4.23 -12.46 -24.40
C TYR A 117 -4.78 -11.10 -23.99
N LYS A 118 -4.12 -10.02 -24.42
CA LYS A 118 -4.56 -8.64 -24.18
C LYS A 118 -5.94 -8.37 -24.78
N GLU A 119 -6.19 -8.83 -26.01
CA GLU A 119 -7.49 -8.65 -26.66
C GLU A 119 -8.63 -9.34 -25.90
N VAL A 120 -8.39 -10.58 -25.42
CA VAL A 120 -9.38 -11.30 -24.59
C VAL A 120 -9.65 -10.54 -23.28
N LEU A 121 -8.60 -10.08 -22.61
CA LEU A 121 -8.73 -9.32 -21.36
C LEU A 121 -9.48 -7.99 -21.56
N LEU A 122 -9.17 -7.25 -22.62
CA LEU A 122 -9.87 -5.99 -22.97
C LEU A 122 -11.36 -6.21 -23.21
N ARG A 123 -11.71 -7.27 -23.96
CA ARG A 123 -13.11 -7.62 -24.23
C ARG A 123 -13.84 -8.06 -22.96
N ALA A 124 -13.19 -8.85 -22.11
CA ALA A 124 -13.76 -9.30 -20.84
C ALA A 124 -14.04 -8.09 -19.92
N GLU A 125 -13.05 -7.22 -19.72
CA GLU A 125 -13.17 -6.02 -18.88
C GLU A 125 -14.29 -5.09 -19.36
N ALA A 126 -14.31 -4.76 -20.66
CA ALA A 126 -15.29 -3.84 -21.23
C ALA A 126 -16.74 -4.37 -21.11
N LYS A 127 -16.95 -5.65 -21.41
CA LYS A 127 -18.28 -6.27 -21.36
C LYS A 127 -18.75 -6.49 -19.93
N PHE A 128 -17.88 -6.93 -19.03
CA PHE A 128 -18.21 -7.08 -17.61
C PHE A 128 -18.55 -5.71 -17.00
N SER A 129 -17.76 -4.68 -17.30
CA SER A 129 -17.99 -3.31 -16.85
C SER A 129 -19.33 -2.75 -17.30
N LEU A 130 -19.69 -2.96 -18.57
CA LEU A 130 -21.00 -2.58 -19.09
C LEU A 130 -22.13 -3.33 -18.36
N LEU A 131 -21.95 -4.63 -18.16
CA LEU A 131 -22.98 -5.50 -17.58
C LEU A 131 -23.30 -5.13 -16.12
N TYR A 132 -22.29 -5.02 -15.24
CA TYR A 132 -22.56 -4.65 -13.85
C TYR A 132 -23.03 -3.21 -13.72
N SER A 133 -22.53 -2.29 -14.57
CA SER A 133 -22.95 -0.88 -14.53
C SER A 133 -24.42 -0.73 -14.93
N ALA A 134 -24.87 -1.46 -15.95
CA ALA A 134 -26.27 -1.49 -16.36
C ALA A 134 -27.17 -2.04 -15.24
N LEU A 135 -26.73 -3.10 -14.55
CA LEU A 135 -27.46 -3.69 -13.44
C LEU A 135 -27.56 -2.74 -12.25
N ILE A 136 -26.44 -2.14 -11.83
CA ILE A 136 -26.40 -1.20 -10.70
C ILE A 136 -27.31 -0.01 -10.95
N ARG A 137 -27.33 0.56 -12.16
CA ARG A 137 -28.25 1.64 -12.55
C ARG A 137 -29.70 1.20 -12.45
N SER A 138 -30.03 0.06 -13.05
CA SER A 138 -31.39 -0.50 -13.02
C SER A 138 -31.87 -0.76 -11.58
N PHE A 139 -30.98 -1.27 -10.71
CA PHE A 139 -31.28 -1.47 -9.30
C PHE A 139 -31.46 -0.14 -8.57
N LEU A 140 -30.60 0.85 -8.80
CA LEU A 140 -30.78 2.17 -8.19
C LEU A 140 -32.12 2.80 -8.57
N ASP A 141 -32.51 2.71 -9.84
CA ASP A 141 -33.79 3.26 -10.32
C ASP A 141 -34.98 2.61 -9.60
N ILE A 142 -34.96 1.28 -9.44
CA ILE A 142 -35.99 0.53 -8.71
C ILE A 142 -35.96 0.83 -7.20
N LEU A 143 -34.76 0.91 -6.63
CA LEU A 143 -34.58 0.94 -5.18
C LEU A 143 -34.78 2.33 -4.57
N SER A 144 -34.55 3.38 -5.37
CA SER A 144 -34.68 4.80 -5.00
C SER A 144 -36.13 5.30 -5.04
N GLU A 145 -37.08 4.53 -5.57
CA GLU A 145 -38.50 4.86 -5.51
C GLU A 145 -38.94 5.14 -4.05
N GLY A 146 -39.39 6.38 -3.80
CA GLY A 146 -39.83 6.84 -2.49
C GLY A 146 -38.73 7.39 -1.57
N GLU A 147 -37.47 7.44 -2.01
CA GLU A 147 -36.41 8.17 -1.30
C GLU A 147 -36.36 9.62 -1.81
N GLU A 148 -36.87 10.57 -1.01
CA GLU A 148 -36.82 12.00 -1.33
C GLU A 148 -35.54 12.65 -0.79
N ASN A 149 -35.10 13.74 -1.42
CA ASN A 149 -33.97 14.58 -0.95
C ASN A 149 -32.62 13.84 -0.80
N LEU A 150 -32.33 12.87 -1.67
CA LEU A 150 -31.00 12.25 -1.72
C LEU A 150 -29.92 13.30 -2.03
N PRO A 151 -28.76 13.28 -1.35
CA PRO A 151 -27.61 14.09 -1.74
C PRO A 151 -27.20 13.78 -3.18
N GLU A 152 -26.58 14.74 -3.86
CA GLU A 152 -25.87 14.44 -5.10
C GLU A 152 -24.74 13.45 -4.79
N PHE A 153 -24.70 12.32 -5.50
CA PHE A 153 -23.71 11.27 -5.29
C PHE A 153 -23.18 10.68 -6.59
N VAL A 154 -22.04 10.02 -6.50
CA VAL A 154 -21.49 9.18 -7.55
C VAL A 154 -20.96 7.88 -6.96
N ILE A 155 -21.28 6.76 -7.61
CA ILE A 155 -20.71 5.45 -7.34
C ILE A 155 -19.63 5.21 -8.39
N CYS A 156 -18.43 4.89 -7.93
CA CYS A 156 -17.27 4.65 -8.77
C CYS A 156 -16.78 3.21 -8.56
N HIS A 157 -16.32 2.59 -9.63
CA HIS A 157 -15.49 1.41 -9.55
C HIS A 157 -14.09 1.86 -9.12
N VAL A 158 -13.49 1.17 -8.17
CA VAL A 158 -12.10 1.36 -7.73
C VAL A 158 -11.36 0.02 -7.83
N GLY A 159 -10.03 0.00 -7.90
CA GLY A 159 -9.31 -1.27 -8.07
C GLY A 159 -9.47 -1.94 -9.45
N ALA A 160 -9.46 -3.28 -9.50
CA ALA A 160 -9.32 -4.06 -10.73
C ALA A 160 -10.67 -4.41 -11.40
N ARG A 161 -10.99 -3.77 -12.53
CA ARG A 161 -12.31 -3.85 -13.22
C ARG A 161 -12.74 -5.19 -13.80
N ARG A 162 -11.89 -6.21 -13.70
CA ARG A 162 -12.15 -7.54 -14.25
C ARG A 162 -12.21 -8.62 -13.19
N ASP A 163 -11.86 -8.31 -11.96
CA ASP A 163 -11.97 -9.28 -10.86
C ASP A 163 -13.48 -9.46 -10.66
N GLN A 164 -13.97 -10.69 -10.86
CA GLN A 164 -15.41 -11.00 -10.88
C GLN A 164 -15.92 -11.50 -9.53
N ASP A 165 -15.03 -11.54 -8.55
CA ASP A 165 -15.19 -12.11 -7.22
C ASP A 165 -15.99 -11.10 -6.36
N ASP A 166 -15.56 -9.84 -6.41
CA ASP A 166 -16.21 -8.67 -5.86
C ASP A 166 -16.02 -7.43 -6.77
N ILE A 167 -16.94 -6.47 -6.65
CA ILE A 167 -16.85 -5.17 -7.30
C ILE A 167 -16.42 -4.16 -6.24
N ASP A 168 -15.15 -3.80 -6.28
CA ASP A 168 -14.60 -2.72 -5.46
C ASP A 168 -15.25 -1.38 -5.83
N VAL A 169 -15.95 -0.76 -4.88
CA VAL A 169 -16.68 0.49 -5.06
C VAL A 169 -16.25 1.59 -4.09
N GLY A 170 -16.18 2.81 -4.61
CA GLY A 170 -16.10 4.05 -3.82
C GLY A 170 -17.35 4.89 -4.07
N ILE A 171 -17.93 5.44 -3.00
CA ILE A 171 -19.13 6.29 -3.11
C ILE A 171 -18.83 7.67 -2.55
N ILE A 172 -18.93 8.66 -3.42
CA ILE A 172 -18.69 10.07 -3.10
C ILE A 172 -20.02 10.79 -3.08
N HIS A 173 -20.29 11.59 -2.06
CA HIS A 173 -21.48 12.43 -1.99
C HIS A 173 -21.12 13.90 -1.75
N ARG A 174 -22.00 14.80 -2.17
CA ARG A 174 -21.93 16.23 -1.84
C ARG A 174 -22.56 16.49 -0.47
N ALA A 175 -22.00 17.43 0.27
CA ALA A 175 -22.59 17.87 1.54
C ALA A 175 -23.98 18.50 1.29
N GLY A 176 -24.99 18.06 2.05
CA GLY A 176 -26.41 18.40 1.86
C GLY A 176 -27.29 17.15 1.71
N GLY A 177 -28.61 17.31 1.68
CA GLY A 177 -29.56 16.18 1.53
C GLY A 177 -29.65 15.23 2.73
N ASP A 178 -30.43 14.15 2.59
CA ASP A 178 -30.57 13.08 3.59
C ASP A 178 -29.50 11.99 3.38
N LEU A 179 -28.39 12.09 4.12
CA LEU A 179 -27.33 11.08 4.12
C LEU A 179 -27.81 9.71 4.63
N ALA A 180 -28.77 9.68 5.56
CA ALA A 180 -29.31 8.42 6.05
C ALA A 180 -30.13 7.72 4.97
N ALA A 181 -30.86 8.47 4.12
CA ALA A 181 -31.51 7.93 2.93
C ALA A 181 -30.50 7.33 1.94
N LEU A 182 -29.42 8.05 1.62
CA LEU A 182 -28.36 7.50 0.75
C LEU A 182 -27.78 6.21 1.33
N ASN A 183 -27.48 6.17 2.63
CA ASN A 183 -26.92 4.96 3.24
C ASN A 183 -27.91 3.79 3.25
N ARG A 184 -29.21 4.05 3.48
CA ARG A 184 -30.26 3.02 3.35
C ARG A 184 -30.35 2.49 1.93
N LEU A 185 -30.32 3.38 0.93
CA LEU A 185 -30.35 3.03 -0.49
C LEU A 185 -29.15 2.16 -0.87
N VAL A 186 -27.93 2.56 -0.51
CA VAL A 186 -26.72 1.78 -0.77
C VAL A 186 -26.75 0.44 -0.03
N GLY A 187 -27.23 0.42 1.22
CA GLY A 187 -27.41 -0.82 1.97
C GLY A 187 -28.42 -1.78 1.31
N LYS A 188 -29.52 -1.25 0.75
CA LYS A 188 -30.47 -2.03 -0.07
C LYS A 188 -29.76 -2.56 -1.32
N LEU A 189 -29.08 -1.71 -2.07
CA LEU A 189 -28.34 -2.08 -3.28
C LEU A 189 -27.32 -3.20 -3.01
N ASN A 190 -26.54 -3.10 -1.93
CA ASN A 190 -25.56 -4.12 -1.57
C ASN A 190 -26.20 -5.48 -1.30
N ARG A 191 -27.32 -5.52 -0.57
CA ARG A 191 -28.06 -6.76 -0.33
C ARG A 191 -28.58 -7.39 -1.62
N GLU A 192 -29.08 -6.56 -2.53
CA GLU A 192 -29.60 -7.00 -3.82
C GLU A 192 -28.50 -7.55 -4.73
N MET A 193 -27.37 -6.85 -4.83
CA MET A 193 -26.17 -7.30 -5.53
C MET A 193 -25.65 -8.61 -4.94
N TYR A 194 -25.54 -8.71 -3.62
CA TYR A 194 -25.12 -9.93 -2.93
C TYR A 194 -26.09 -11.10 -3.17
N ARG A 195 -27.41 -10.86 -3.23
CA ARG A 195 -28.38 -11.94 -3.46
C ARG A 195 -28.41 -12.41 -4.93
N ARG A 196 -28.27 -11.48 -5.89
CA ARG A 196 -28.63 -11.71 -7.29
C ARG A 196 -27.49 -11.60 -8.30
N ALA A 197 -26.35 -11.03 -7.91
CA ALA A 197 -25.25 -10.72 -8.81
C ALA A 197 -23.88 -10.89 -8.13
N THR A 198 -22.88 -10.11 -8.56
CA THR A 198 -21.55 -10.03 -7.92
C THR A 198 -21.62 -9.11 -6.69
N GLN A 199 -20.92 -9.47 -5.60
CA GLN A 199 -20.92 -8.68 -4.36
C GLN A 199 -20.22 -7.33 -4.57
N MET A 200 -20.66 -6.29 -3.87
CA MET A 200 -19.94 -5.02 -3.81
C MET A 200 -19.06 -4.96 -2.55
N HIS A 201 -17.87 -4.39 -2.69
CA HIS A 201 -16.91 -4.24 -1.61
C HIS A 201 -16.54 -2.75 -1.43
N PHE A 202 -16.69 -2.22 -0.22
CA PHE A 202 -16.63 -0.77 0.07
C PHE A 202 -15.28 -0.35 0.65
N TYR A 203 -14.20 -0.85 0.06
CA TYR A 203 -12.85 -0.72 0.58
C TYR A 203 -12.48 0.74 0.96
N LEU A 204 -12.77 1.71 0.10
CA LEU A 204 -12.43 3.12 0.39
C LEU A 204 -13.21 3.71 1.57
N SER A 205 -14.46 3.30 1.75
CA SER A 205 -15.32 3.79 2.83
C SER A 205 -14.91 3.20 4.18
N GLU A 206 -14.44 1.95 4.20
CA GLU A 206 -13.88 1.32 5.41
C GLU A 206 -12.65 2.10 5.94
N HIS A 207 -11.80 2.61 5.05
CA HIS A 207 -10.63 3.40 5.43
C HIS A 207 -10.99 4.79 5.95
N SER A 208 -12.13 5.35 5.53
CA SER A 208 -12.59 6.67 6.01
C SER A 208 -13.01 6.67 7.48
N GLY A 209 -13.15 5.50 8.12
CA GLY A 209 -13.61 5.37 9.51
C GLY A 209 -15.06 5.81 9.74
N SER A 210 -15.80 6.08 8.66
CA SER A 210 -17.20 6.49 8.72
C SER A 210 -18.09 5.26 8.93
N LYS A 211 -19.18 5.40 9.71
CA LYS A 211 -20.22 4.35 9.87
C LYS A 211 -21.05 4.15 8.59
N TRP A 212 -20.63 4.72 7.47
CA TRP A 212 -21.43 4.99 6.28
C TRP A 212 -20.76 4.38 5.05
N PHE A 213 -21.54 3.95 4.06
CA PHE A 213 -20.99 3.39 2.80
C PHE A 213 -20.38 4.45 1.88
N SER A 214 -20.44 5.73 2.23
CA SER A 214 -20.04 6.87 1.39
C SER A 214 -19.39 7.98 2.20
N ALA A 215 -18.55 8.79 1.55
CA ALA A 215 -17.90 9.95 2.16
C ALA A 215 -17.95 11.17 1.23
N CYS A 216 -17.88 12.38 1.80
CA CYS A 216 -17.75 13.59 1.00
C CYS A 216 -16.30 13.80 0.54
N ILE A 217 -16.09 14.68 -0.44
CA ILE A 217 -14.75 14.98 -0.97
C ILE A 217 -13.82 15.46 0.16
N ASP A 218 -14.32 16.28 1.08
CA ASP A 218 -13.52 16.81 2.20
C ASP A 218 -13.02 15.67 3.13
N VAL A 219 -13.87 14.67 3.40
CA VAL A 219 -13.47 13.47 4.18
C VAL A 219 -12.41 12.66 3.43
N TYR A 220 -12.51 12.55 2.10
CA TYR A 220 -11.44 11.93 1.31
C TYR A 220 -10.15 12.75 1.32
N GLU A 221 -10.22 14.08 1.29
CA GLU A 221 -9.04 14.95 1.42
C GLU A 221 -8.37 14.79 2.80
N GLU A 222 -9.17 14.65 3.86
CA GLU A 222 -8.70 14.38 5.23
C GLU A 222 -8.11 12.97 5.37
N LEU A 223 -8.77 11.95 4.81
CA LEU A 223 -8.24 10.59 4.77
C LEU A 223 -6.89 10.57 4.05
N MET A 224 -6.81 11.24 2.90
CA MET A 224 -5.58 11.35 2.13
C MET A 224 -4.52 12.18 2.83
N ASP A 225 -4.88 13.06 3.79
CA ASP A 225 -3.89 13.73 4.62
C ASP A 225 -3.22 12.79 5.61
N VAL A 226 -3.87 11.69 5.99
CA VAL A 226 -3.38 10.65 6.91
C VAL A 226 -2.72 9.50 6.13
N GLU A 227 -3.33 9.04 5.05
CA GLU A 227 -2.97 7.86 4.25
C GLU A 227 -2.02 8.19 3.08
N ARG A 228 -1.16 9.22 3.21
CA ARG A 228 -0.34 9.75 2.10
C ARG A 228 0.63 8.75 1.47
N THR A 229 0.95 7.68 2.19
CA THR A 229 1.84 6.60 1.76
C THR A 229 1.08 5.31 1.49
N ASN A 230 -0.24 5.27 1.69
CA ASN A 230 -1.04 4.06 1.51
C ASN A 230 -1.21 3.76 0.02
N LEU A 231 -0.28 2.97 -0.49
CA LEU A 231 -0.20 2.61 -1.89
C LEU A 231 -1.46 1.92 -2.39
N VAL A 232 -2.12 1.11 -1.56
CA VAL A 232 -3.32 0.38 -1.99
C VAL A 232 -4.44 1.37 -2.27
N VAL A 233 -4.72 2.26 -1.32
CA VAL A 233 -5.74 3.30 -1.49
C VAL A 233 -5.41 4.21 -2.68
N ILE A 234 -4.17 4.70 -2.76
CA ILE A 234 -3.77 5.63 -3.83
C ILE A 234 -3.85 4.97 -5.21
N THR A 235 -3.35 3.74 -5.37
CA THR A 235 -3.41 3.02 -6.66
C THR A 235 -4.84 2.73 -7.10
N GLN A 236 -5.75 2.41 -6.16
CA GLN A 236 -7.17 2.25 -6.44
C GLN A 236 -7.82 3.57 -6.91
N LEU A 237 -7.49 4.69 -6.27
CA LEU A 237 -7.98 6.02 -6.64
C LEU A 237 -7.53 6.43 -8.06
N PHE A 238 -6.29 6.13 -8.44
CA PHE A 238 -5.81 6.34 -9.83
C PHE A 238 -6.58 5.50 -10.86
N GLY A 239 -7.14 4.36 -10.45
CA GLY A 239 -7.95 3.47 -11.29
C GLY A 239 -9.44 3.82 -11.35
N ALA A 240 -9.90 4.79 -10.56
CA ALA A 240 -11.32 5.06 -10.36
C ALA A 240 -12.05 5.47 -11.65
N VAL A 241 -13.25 4.94 -11.86
CA VAL A 241 -14.16 5.30 -12.98
C VAL A 241 -15.62 5.31 -12.51
N PRO A 242 -16.45 6.26 -12.98
CA PRO A 242 -17.85 6.35 -12.57
C PRO A 242 -18.68 5.18 -13.12
N ILE A 243 -19.54 4.63 -12.27
CA ILE A 243 -20.54 3.60 -12.59
C ILE A 243 -21.92 4.27 -12.77
N ALA A 244 -22.36 5.01 -11.75
CA ALA A 244 -23.68 5.65 -11.69
C ALA A 244 -23.62 6.95 -10.88
N GLY A 245 -24.53 7.89 -11.14
CA GLY A 245 -24.61 9.19 -10.46
C GLY A 245 -23.88 10.33 -11.18
N SER A 246 -23.47 11.35 -10.44
CA SER A 246 -22.98 12.63 -10.95
C SER A 246 -21.55 12.57 -11.51
N ILE A 247 -21.40 12.85 -12.81
CA ILE A 247 -20.09 12.96 -13.47
C ILE A 247 -19.35 14.21 -13.02
N SER A 248 -20.04 15.34 -12.82
CA SER A 248 -19.41 16.57 -12.34
C SER A 248 -18.82 16.41 -10.94
N LEU A 249 -19.50 15.69 -10.05
CA LEU A 249 -18.97 15.37 -8.72
C LEU A 249 -17.72 14.47 -8.81
N PHE A 250 -17.70 13.53 -9.75
CA PHE A 250 -16.53 12.68 -9.99
C PHE A 250 -15.34 13.47 -10.52
N GLU A 251 -15.54 14.38 -11.47
CA GLU A 251 -14.48 15.25 -11.99
C GLU A 251 -13.91 16.15 -10.89
N GLU A 252 -14.77 16.72 -10.04
CA GLU A 252 -14.37 17.48 -8.87
C GLU A 252 -13.51 16.63 -7.92
N PHE A 253 -13.94 15.40 -7.64
CA PHE A 253 -13.19 14.45 -6.83
C PHE A 253 -11.82 14.10 -7.43
N GLN A 254 -11.72 13.88 -8.75
CA GLN A 254 -10.45 13.62 -9.40
C GLN A 254 -9.48 14.80 -9.30
N GLU A 255 -9.96 16.03 -9.49
CA GLU A 255 -9.12 17.22 -9.40
C GLU A 255 -8.65 17.48 -7.96
N ARG A 256 -9.56 17.38 -7.00
CA ARG A 256 -9.30 17.70 -5.60
C ARG A 256 -8.52 16.62 -4.86
N VAL A 257 -8.79 15.34 -5.11
CA VAL A 257 -8.20 14.23 -4.35
C VAL A 257 -7.08 13.55 -5.13
N VAL A 258 -7.37 13.03 -6.32
CA VAL A 258 -6.45 12.15 -7.06
C VAL A 258 -5.23 12.92 -7.58
N ARG A 259 -5.44 14.11 -8.16
CA ARG A 259 -4.33 14.87 -8.76
C ARG A 259 -3.30 15.41 -7.76
N ARG A 260 -3.58 15.42 -6.45
CA ARG A 260 -2.58 15.76 -5.42
C ARG A 260 -1.36 14.85 -5.48
N TYR A 261 -1.56 13.60 -5.91
CA TYR A 261 -0.51 12.59 -6.05
C TYR A 261 0.22 12.63 -7.39
N THR A 262 -0.02 13.64 -8.22
CA THR A 262 0.71 13.83 -9.48
C THR A 262 1.77 14.90 -9.35
N TYR A 263 2.87 14.75 -10.08
CA TYR A 263 3.92 15.77 -10.10
C TYR A 263 3.40 17.06 -10.75
N ARG A 264 3.65 18.20 -10.08
CA ARG A 264 3.32 19.54 -10.58
C ARG A 264 4.48 20.50 -10.37
N ALA A 265 5.12 20.92 -11.46
CA ALA A 265 6.25 21.85 -11.39
C ALA A 265 5.86 23.16 -10.68
N GLY A 266 6.71 23.62 -9.74
CA GLY A 266 6.51 24.87 -9.00
C GLY A 266 5.43 24.83 -7.91
N LEU A 267 4.73 23.72 -7.71
CA LEU A 267 3.71 23.56 -6.68
C LEU A 267 4.17 22.66 -5.52
N ASP A 268 3.32 22.56 -4.49
CA ASP A 268 3.54 21.67 -3.36
C ASP A 268 3.31 20.20 -3.76
N ASN A 269 4.39 19.44 -3.83
CA ASN A 269 4.40 18.04 -4.26
C ASN A 269 4.46 17.05 -3.10
N ARG A 270 4.14 17.45 -1.85
CA ARG A 270 4.31 16.57 -0.68
C ARG A 270 3.54 15.24 -0.76
N TYR A 271 2.38 15.22 -1.40
CA TYR A 271 1.55 14.01 -1.56
C TYR A 271 2.15 13.07 -2.60
N TYR A 272 2.51 13.62 -3.76
CA TYR A 272 3.25 12.91 -4.79
C TYR A 272 4.57 12.33 -4.23
N GLU A 273 5.33 13.11 -3.46
CA GLU A 273 6.57 12.63 -2.85
C GLU A 273 6.32 11.49 -1.85
N GLY A 274 5.34 11.64 -0.94
CA GLY A 274 4.95 10.57 -0.02
C GLY A 274 4.56 9.29 -0.75
N PHE A 275 3.79 9.42 -1.83
CA PHE A 275 3.42 8.30 -2.68
C PHE A 275 4.64 7.63 -3.32
N ILE A 276 5.54 8.38 -3.99
CA ILE A 276 6.71 7.79 -4.65
C ILE A 276 7.69 7.18 -3.64
N ARG A 277 7.82 7.74 -2.43
CA ARG A 277 8.59 7.11 -1.33
C ARG A 277 8.00 5.77 -0.94
N GLY A 278 6.67 5.72 -0.73
CA GLY A 278 5.96 4.46 -0.48
C GLY A 278 6.23 3.45 -1.60
N VAL A 279 6.14 3.89 -2.86
CA VAL A 279 6.39 3.04 -4.04
C VAL A 279 7.79 2.44 -4.00
N VAL A 280 8.83 3.22 -3.67
CA VAL A 280 10.21 2.73 -3.62
C VAL A 280 10.39 1.67 -2.53
N GLU A 281 9.81 1.87 -1.34
CA GLU A 281 9.89 0.86 -0.27
C GLU A 281 9.10 -0.40 -0.60
N GLU A 282 7.93 -0.27 -1.22
CA GLU A 282 7.12 -1.41 -1.67
C GLU A 282 7.80 -2.20 -2.79
N ILE A 283 8.45 -1.53 -3.75
CA ILE A 283 9.26 -2.19 -4.78
C ILE A 283 10.38 -2.99 -4.09
N ARG A 284 11.05 -2.43 -3.08
CA ARG A 284 12.09 -3.16 -2.34
C ARG A 284 11.51 -4.39 -1.64
N SER A 285 10.38 -4.26 -0.95
CA SER A 285 9.72 -5.37 -0.25
C SER A 285 9.30 -6.48 -1.22
N LEU A 286 8.63 -6.12 -2.33
CA LEU A 286 8.15 -7.08 -3.33
C LEU A 286 9.29 -7.70 -4.14
N ALA A 287 10.37 -6.96 -4.42
CA ALA A 287 11.53 -7.50 -5.13
C ALA A 287 12.34 -8.49 -4.27
N ALA A 288 12.36 -8.29 -2.94
CA ALA A 288 12.97 -9.21 -2.00
C ALA A 288 12.15 -10.50 -1.82
N HIS A 289 10.83 -10.45 -2.07
CA HIS A 289 9.95 -11.60 -1.93
C HIS A 289 10.33 -12.72 -2.91
N ARG A 290 10.57 -13.92 -2.37
CA ARG A 290 10.80 -15.14 -3.15
C ARG A 290 9.55 -16.01 -3.16
N THR A 291 9.19 -16.46 -4.36
CA THR A 291 8.10 -17.42 -4.54
C THR A 291 8.43 -18.72 -3.79
N ARG A 292 7.50 -19.20 -2.97
CA ARG A 292 7.66 -20.46 -2.22
C ARG A 292 7.82 -21.62 -3.20
N SER A 293 8.70 -22.56 -2.87
CA SER A 293 8.88 -23.77 -3.69
C SER A 293 7.58 -24.57 -3.74
N GLY A 294 7.08 -24.86 -4.95
CA GLY A 294 5.87 -25.65 -5.15
C GLY A 294 4.57 -24.85 -5.29
N GLU A 295 4.61 -23.52 -5.19
CA GLU A 295 3.46 -22.63 -5.26
C GLU A 295 3.71 -21.50 -6.26
N ILE A 296 2.68 -21.03 -6.96
CA ILE A 296 2.71 -19.76 -7.70
C ILE A 296 1.60 -18.83 -7.17
N VAL A 297 1.91 -17.55 -7.06
CA VAL A 297 0.94 -16.52 -6.60
C VAL A 297 1.00 -15.33 -7.56
N PRO A 298 0.29 -15.36 -8.71
CA PRO A 298 0.43 -14.34 -9.76
C PRO A 298 0.29 -12.90 -9.26
N LYS A 299 -0.59 -12.68 -8.27
CA LYS A 299 -0.80 -11.39 -7.63
C LYS A 299 0.46 -10.82 -7.01
N VAL A 300 1.15 -11.63 -6.20
CA VAL A 300 2.34 -11.22 -5.43
C VAL A 300 3.60 -11.32 -6.29
N ASP A 301 3.72 -12.37 -7.09
CA ASP A 301 4.92 -12.66 -7.89
C ASP A 301 5.19 -11.66 -9.03
N GLY A 302 4.21 -10.82 -9.39
CA GLY A 302 4.42 -9.78 -10.39
C GLY A 302 3.31 -8.76 -10.59
N LEU A 303 2.02 -9.14 -10.48
CA LEU A 303 0.92 -8.23 -10.83
C LEU A 303 0.87 -6.98 -9.93
N ARG A 304 1.04 -7.15 -8.62
CA ARG A 304 1.06 -6.03 -7.65
C ARG A 304 2.22 -5.07 -7.98
N LEU A 305 3.42 -5.61 -8.16
CA LEU A 305 4.61 -4.84 -8.52
C LEU A 305 4.40 -4.05 -9.82
N ALA A 306 3.94 -4.71 -10.88
CA ALA A 306 3.70 -4.07 -12.17
C ALA A 306 2.62 -2.96 -12.09
N LYS A 307 1.52 -3.17 -11.36
CA LYS A 307 0.49 -2.15 -11.16
C LYS A 307 1.00 -0.94 -10.39
N ILE A 308 1.84 -1.15 -9.37
CA ILE A 308 2.50 -0.07 -8.63
C ILE A 308 3.43 0.75 -9.54
N LEU A 309 4.25 0.08 -10.35
CA LEU A 309 5.13 0.75 -11.32
C LEU A 309 4.34 1.63 -12.29
N ILE A 310 3.23 1.12 -12.83
CA ILE A 310 2.36 1.87 -13.75
C ILE A 310 1.73 3.07 -13.02
N ALA A 311 1.22 2.90 -11.80
CA ALA A 311 0.64 3.99 -11.03
C ALA A 311 1.68 5.09 -10.72
N ALA A 312 2.89 4.71 -10.35
CA ALA A 312 3.99 5.63 -10.11
C ALA A 312 4.37 6.42 -11.38
N ARG A 313 4.51 5.75 -12.54
CA ARG A 313 4.79 6.46 -13.81
C ARG A 313 3.65 7.38 -14.23
N ARG A 314 2.39 6.98 -14.01
CA ARG A 314 1.23 7.87 -14.22
C ARG A 314 1.31 9.10 -13.33
N ALA A 315 1.66 8.95 -12.06
CA ALA A 315 1.83 10.05 -11.12
C ALA A 315 2.94 11.02 -11.58
N ASN A 316 4.10 10.51 -12.00
CA ASN A 316 5.21 11.32 -12.51
C ASN A 316 4.81 12.13 -13.76
N LEU A 317 4.01 11.53 -14.65
CA LEU A 317 3.62 12.12 -15.93
C LEU A 317 2.27 12.87 -15.87
N GLY A 318 1.62 12.96 -14.70
CA GLY A 318 0.33 13.64 -14.54
C GLY A 318 -0.86 12.95 -15.21
N ILE A 319 -0.78 11.63 -15.45
CA ILE A 319 -1.83 10.87 -16.15
C ILE A 319 -2.90 10.39 -15.16
N VAL A 320 -4.02 11.11 -15.09
CA VAL A 320 -5.19 10.76 -14.25
C VAL A 320 -6.32 10.19 -15.09
N GLY A 321 -7.04 9.21 -14.51
CA GLY A 321 -8.16 8.53 -15.17
C GLY A 321 -7.75 7.64 -16.35
N GLY A 322 -8.77 7.08 -17.02
CA GLY A 322 -8.60 6.25 -18.21
C GLY A 322 -8.74 4.75 -17.97
N HIS A 323 -8.80 4.01 -19.09
CA HIS A 323 -8.79 2.55 -19.11
C HIS A 323 -7.37 2.06 -18.85
N PHE A 324 -7.19 1.08 -17.96
CA PHE A 324 -5.87 0.63 -17.49
C PHE A 324 -4.91 0.32 -18.65
N TRP A 325 -5.33 -0.50 -19.61
CA TRP A 325 -4.53 -0.84 -20.79
C TRP A 325 -4.28 0.31 -21.78
N LYS A 326 -5.11 1.35 -21.80
CA LYS A 326 -4.87 2.52 -22.66
C LYS A 326 -3.73 3.40 -22.12
N VAL A 327 -3.41 3.28 -20.83
CA VAL A 327 -2.31 4.01 -20.18
C VAL A 327 -0.97 3.69 -20.84
N PHE A 328 -0.70 2.45 -21.24
CA PHE A 328 0.59 2.09 -21.85
C PHE A 328 0.90 2.91 -23.11
N LYS A 329 -0.11 3.19 -23.95
CA LYS A 329 0.07 4.07 -25.11
C LYS A 329 0.43 5.50 -24.70
N SER A 330 -0.19 6.01 -23.63
CA SER A 330 0.13 7.33 -23.09
C SER A 330 1.54 7.36 -22.50
N LEU A 331 1.94 6.33 -21.75
CA LEU A 331 3.29 6.20 -21.18
C LEU A 331 4.36 6.16 -22.27
N GLN A 332 4.21 5.28 -23.27
CA GLN A 332 5.15 5.16 -24.40
C GLN A 332 5.27 6.46 -25.20
N ARG A 333 4.18 7.23 -25.34
CA ARG A 333 4.20 8.51 -26.05
C ARG A 333 4.85 9.63 -25.22
N MET A 334 4.59 9.67 -23.92
CA MET A 334 5.05 10.75 -23.03
C MET A 334 6.46 10.51 -22.49
N ASP A 335 6.96 9.28 -22.57
CA ASP A 335 8.28 8.89 -22.14
C ASP A 335 8.92 7.87 -23.11
N PRO A 336 9.42 8.36 -24.27
CA PRO A 336 10.00 7.50 -25.30
C PRO A 336 11.26 6.75 -24.85
N ALA A 337 11.97 7.26 -23.85
CA ALA A 337 13.20 6.66 -23.35
C ALA A 337 12.98 5.29 -22.68
N MET A 338 11.76 5.04 -22.19
CA MET A 338 11.38 3.78 -21.51
C MET A 338 10.39 2.94 -22.35
N GLN A 339 10.33 3.19 -23.67
CA GLN A 339 9.31 2.60 -24.53
C GLN A 339 9.37 1.06 -24.54
N GLU A 340 10.59 0.50 -24.57
CA GLU A 340 10.82 -0.95 -24.57
C GLU A 340 10.42 -1.58 -23.23
N GLU A 341 10.72 -0.90 -22.12
CA GLU A 341 10.36 -1.30 -20.77
C GLU A 341 8.84 -1.29 -20.58
N TYR A 342 8.14 -0.29 -21.12
CA TYR A 342 6.67 -0.27 -21.12
C TYR A 342 6.07 -1.40 -21.94
N ALA A 343 6.63 -1.69 -23.13
CA ALA A 343 6.18 -2.81 -23.95
C ALA A 343 6.43 -4.16 -23.23
N SER A 344 7.60 -4.30 -22.63
CA SER A 344 8.01 -5.43 -21.80
C SER A 344 7.07 -5.67 -20.62
N LEU A 345 6.71 -4.60 -19.90
CA LEU A 345 5.78 -4.63 -18.79
C LEU A 345 4.36 -4.97 -19.25
N GLU A 346 3.92 -4.40 -20.37
CA GLU A 346 2.60 -4.66 -20.95
C GLU A 346 2.43 -6.14 -21.34
N GLU A 347 3.42 -6.72 -22.02
CA GLU A 347 3.43 -8.14 -22.41
C GLU A 347 3.40 -9.07 -21.19
N SER A 348 4.27 -8.79 -20.21
CA SER A 348 4.37 -9.59 -18.98
C SER A 348 3.07 -9.51 -18.18
N LEU A 349 2.46 -8.34 -18.10
CA LEU A 349 1.19 -8.15 -17.41
C LEU A 349 0.04 -8.84 -18.15
N ALA A 350 -0.01 -8.79 -19.48
CA ALA A 350 -1.03 -9.50 -20.26
C ALA A 350 -0.98 -11.01 -20.04
N PHE A 351 0.23 -11.59 -19.97
CA PHE A 351 0.41 -12.99 -19.62
C PHE A 351 -0.10 -13.30 -18.21
N MET A 352 0.40 -12.57 -17.20
CA MET A 352 0.11 -12.84 -15.79
C MET A 352 -1.38 -12.65 -15.46
N GLU A 353 -2.00 -11.62 -16.05
CA GLU A 353 -3.42 -11.35 -15.86
C GLU A 353 -4.30 -12.39 -16.54
N LEU A 354 -3.93 -12.87 -17.73
CA LEU A 354 -4.70 -13.94 -18.38
C LEU A 354 -4.59 -15.25 -17.59
N LEU A 355 -3.39 -15.57 -17.10
CA LEU A 355 -3.18 -16.75 -16.25
C LEU A 355 -4.08 -16.68 -15.00
N ARG A 356 -4.03 -15.57 -14.25
CA ARG A 356 -4.89 -15.36 -13.06
C ARG A 356 -6.37 -15.44 -13.43
N PHE A 357 -6.78 -14.75 -14.49
CA PHE A 357 -8.16 -14.76 -14.97
C PHE A 357 -8.66 -16.17 -15.29
N LEU A 358 -7.87 -16.98 -16.00
CA LEU A 358 -8.27 -18.35 -16.35
C LEU A 358 -8.29 -19.28 -15.15
N LEU A 359 -7.34 -19.15 -14.22
CA LEU A 359 -7.34 -19.89 -12.96
C LEU A 359 -8.60 -19.60 -12.15
N HIS A 360 -8.96 -18.32 -11.99
CA HIS A 360 -10.20 -17.93 -11.34
C HIS A 360 -11.40 -18.47 -12.09
N LEU A 361 -11.39 -18.47 -13.44
CA LEU A 361 -12.51 -18.94 -14.24
C LEU A 361 -12.78 -20.44 -14.11
N ILE A 362 -11.74 -21.29 -14.11
CA ILE A 362 -11.88 -22.75 -14.26
C ILE A 362 -11.62 -23.54 -12.98
N TYR A 363 -10.91 -22.97 -12.02
CA TYR A 363 -10.47 -23.66 -10.80
C TYR A 363 -11.10 -23.04 -9.54
N ALA A 364 -10.47 -22.03 -8.97
CA ALA A 364 -10.86 -21.39 -7.72
C ALA A 364 -10.44 -19.92 -7.71
N GLN A 365 -11.16 -19.11 -6.93
CA GLN A 365 -10.84 -17.70 -6.65
C GLN A 365 -9.81 -17.58 -5.51
N GLU A 366 -8.84 -18.50 -5.49
CA GLU A 366 -7.72 -18.50 -4.55
C GLU A 366 -6.50 -17.84 -5.21
N GLU A 367 -5.75 -17.05 -4.45
CA GLU A 367 -4.62 -16.29 -5.00
C GLU A 367 -3.37 -17.15 -5.25
N GLY A 368 -3.21 -18.26 -4.51
CA GLY A 368 -2.07 -19.18 -4.61
C GLY A 368 -2.46 -20.52 -5.24
N VAL A 369 -1.57 -21.08 -6.06
CA VAL A 369 -1.76 -22.37 -6.73
C VAL A 369 -0.57 -23.29 -6.45
N PHE A 370 -0.83 -24.38 -5.72
CA PHE A 370 0.15 -25.41 -5.42
C PHE A 370 0.31 -26.36 -6.62
N TYR A 371 1.29 -26.11 -7.49
CA TYR A 371 1.49 -26.89 -8.71
C TYR A 371 2.12 -28.28 -8.50
N THR A 372 2.40 -28.64 -7.25
CA THR A 372 2.77 -29.99 -6.80
C THR A 372 1.55 -30.87 -6.52
N ASP A 373 0.38 -30.28 -6.24
CA ASP A 373 -0.87 -31.01 -6.07
C ASP A 373 -1.41 -31.48 -7.43
N ALA A 374 -1.87 -32.73 -7.50
CA ALA A 374 -2.32 -33.34 -8.75
C ALA A 374 -3.58 -32.68 -9.32
N HIS A 375 -4.49 -32.21 -8.47
CA HIS A 375 -5.72 -31.56 -8.90
C HIS A 375 -5.43 -30.15 -9.43
N CYS A 376 -4.61 -29.37 -8.72
CA CYS A 376 -4.09 -28.09 -9.19
C CYS A 376 -3.33 -28.23 -10.51
N ARG A 377 -2.53 -29.29 -10.65
CA ARG A 377 -1.74 -29.55 -11.86
C ARG A 377 -2.63 -29.81 -13.08
N ALA A 378 -3.72 -30.58 -12.90
CA ALA A 378 -4.69 -30.81 -13.97
C ALA A 378 -5.40 -29.52 -14.40
N ALA A 379 -5.75 -28.65 -13.45
CA ALA A 379 -6.29 -27.32 -13.76
C ALA A 379 -5.27 -26.46 -14.54
N LEU A 380 -4.01 -26.44 -14.10
CA LEU A 380 -2.93 -25.75 -14.79
C LEU A 380 -2.67 -26.28 -16.20
N ASP A 381 -2.78 -27.60 -16.43
CA ASP A 381 -2.67 -28.18 -17.77
C ASP A 381 -3.78 -27.66 -18.69
N ARG A 382 -5.01 -27.58 -18.17
CA ARG A 382 -6.14 -27.02 -18.91
C ARG A 382 -5.95 -25.53 -19.22
N VAL A 383 -5.46 -24.73 -18.26
CA VAL A 383 -5.08 -23.33 -18.50
C VAL A 383 -3.99 -23.23 -19.57
N ALA A 384 -2.94 -24.06 -19.47
CA ALA A 384 -1.82 -24.07 -20.40
C ALA A 384 -2.30 -24.32 -21.84
N LEU A 385 -3.16 -25.32 -22.04
CA LEU A 385 -3.78 -25.61 -23.33
C LEU A 385 -4.62 -24.43 -23.85
N LEU A 386 -5.45 -23.80 -23.01
CA LEU A 386 -6.21 -22.60 -23.38
C LEU A 386 -5.30 -21.43 -23.77
N MET A 387 -4.18 -21.26 -23.08
CA MET A 387 -3.18 -20.25 -23.41
C MET A 387 -2.33 -20.63 -24.65
N GLY A 388 -2.54 -21.79 -25.26
CA GLY A 388 -1.83 -22.22 -26.46
C GLY A 388 -0.45 -22.84 -26.21
N TYR A 389 -0.21 -23.33 -25.00
CA TYR A 389 0.90 -24.24 -24.71
C TYR A 389 0.46 -25.64 -25.11
N GLY A 390 1.13 -26.22 -26.12
CA GLY A 390 0.81 -27.56 -26.61
C GLY A 390 1.19 -28.66 -25.61
N GLU A 391 1.02 -29.91 -26.03
CA GLU A 391 1.48 -31.12 -25.33
C GLU A 391 2.83 -31.55 -25.94
N PRO A 392 3.98 -31.17 -25.37
CA PRO A 392 5.24 -31.80 -25.76
C PRO A 392 5.20 -33.28 -25.38
N GLU A 393 5.77 -34.14 -26.21
CA GLU A 393 5.86 -35.58 -25.90
C GLU A 393 6.47 -35.81 -24.51
N GLY A 394 5.71 -36.49 -23.63
CA GLY A 394 6.16 -36.87 -22.29
C GLY A 394 6.22 -35.73 -21.24
N VAL A 395 5.72 -34.53 -21.53
CA VAL A 395 5.74 -33.39 -20.59
C VAL A 395 4.37 -32.77 -20.42
N HIS A 396 3.94 -32.56 -19.17
CA HIS A 396 2.70 -31.82 -18.87
C HIS A 396 2.74 -30.38 -19.44
N PRO A 397 1.70 -29.91 -20.18
CA PRO A 397 1.61 -28.54 -20.71
C PRO A 397 1.86 -27.44 -19.67
N SER A 398 1.36 -27.63 -18.45
CA SER A 398 1.60 -26.77 -17.29
C SER A 398 3.09 -26.55 -16.99
N THR A 399 3.97 -27.51 -17.30
CA THR A 399 5.42 -27.36 -17.11
C THR A 399 5.98 -26.24 -18.00
N VAL A 400 5.51 -26.15 -19.23
CA VAL A 400 5.96 -25.11 -20.19
C VAL A 400 5.35 -23.76 -19.84
N LEU A 401 4.09 -23.76 -19.39
CA LEU A 401 3.42 -22.58 -18.86
C LEU A 401 4.18 -22.02 -17.64
N LEU A 402 4.56 -22.86 -16.67
CA LEU A 402 5.31 -22.46 -15.48
C LEU A 402 6.68 -21.88 -15.83
N ARG A 403 7.40 -22.43 -16.81
CA ARG A 403 8.64 -21.81 -17.32
C ARG A 403 8.40 -20.38 -17.85
N SER A 404 7.31 -20.18 -18.58
CA SER A 404 6.93 -18.85 -19.08
C SER A 404 6.53 -17.91 -17.94
N TYR A 405 5.80 -18.42 -16.95
CA TYR A 405 5.42 -17.71 -15.74
C TYR A 405 6.63 -17.12 -15.01
N PHE A 406 7.60 -17.97 -14.66
CA PHE A 406 8.81 -17.51 -13.97
C PHE A 406 9.64 -16.54 -14.82
N ARG A 407 9.65 -16.73 -16.15
CA ARG A 407 10.29 -15.78 -17.07
C ARG A 407 9.61 -14.39 -17.05
N TYR A 408 8.29 -14.32 -17.12
CA TYR A 408 7.57 -13.04 -17.10
C TYR A 408 7.62 -12.38 -15.71
N SER A 409 7.54 -13.15 -14.63
CA SER A 409 7.75 -12.64 -13.27
C SER A 409 9.15 -12.02 -13.12
N ARG A 410 10.20 -12.71 -13.61
CA ARG A 410 11.57 -12.18 -13.63
C ARG A 410 11.68 -10.89 -14.44
N ARG A 411 11.08 -10.82 -15.63
CA ARG A 411 11.08 -9.63 -16.48
C ARG A 411 10.45 -8.42 -15.80
N ILE A 412 9.35 -8.62 -15.06
CA ILE A 412 8.74 -7.55 -14.24
C ILE A 412 9.71 -7.05 -13.16
N ARG A 413 10.43 -7.96 -12.49
CA ARG A 413 11.43 -7.59 -11.46
C ARG A 413 12.60 -6.83 -12.06
N GLU A 414 13.09 -7.22 -13.24
CA GLU A 414 14.16 -6.52 -13.95
C GLU A 414 13.74 -5.08 -14.31
N VAL A 415 12.54 -4.90 -14.89
CA VAL A 415 11.98 -3.56 -15.16
C VAL A 415 11.79 -2.75 -13.88
N SER A 416 11.38 -3.40 -12.78
CA SER A 416 11.23 -2.72 -11.49
C SER A 416 12.54 -2.16 -10.95
N GLY A 417 13.67 -2.83 -11.20
CA GLY A 417 15.00 -2.34 -10.84
C GLY A 417 15.34 -1.04 -11.56
N LEU A 418 15.11 -0.99 -12.87
CA LEU A 418 15.32 0.22 -13.68
C LEU A 418 14.45 1.38 -13.19
N PHE A 419 13.16 1.11 -12.96
CA PHE A 419 12.21 2.14 -12.53
C PHE A 419 12.50 2.63 -11.11
N LYS A 420 12.98 1.76 -10.23
CA LYS A 420 13.40 2.13 -8.87
C LYS A 420 14.53 3.17 -8.92
N GLU A 421 15.54 2.98 -9.76
CA GLU A 421 16.64 3.95 -9.89
C GLU A 421 16.15 5.27 -10.49
N GLU A 422 15.23 5.24 -11.45
CA GLU A 422 14.58 6.45 -11.94
C GLU A 422 13.75 7.15 -10.85
N PHE A 423 12.96 6.41 -10.07
CA PHE A 423 12.21 6.98 -8.97
C PHE A 423 13.12 7.52 -7.87
N LYS A 424 14.26 6.90 -7.59
CA LYS A 424 15.29 7.48 -6.72
C LYS A 424 15.80 8.81 -7.28
N LYS A 425 16.17 8.89 -8.57
CA LYS A 425 16.59 10.16 -9.19
C LYS A 425 15.51 11.23 -9.13
N TYR A 426 14.24 10.85 -9.34
CA TYR A 426 13.10 11.77 -9.19
C TYR A 426 12.95 12.21 -7.74
N ILE A 427 13.02 11.25 -6.81
CA ILE A 427 13.03 11.52 -5.39
C ILE A 427 14.18 12.48 -5.09
N GLU A 428 15.41 12.28 -5.54
CA GLU A 428 16.59 13.15 -5.40
C GLU A 428 16.36 14.55 -5.99
N PHE A 429 15.79 14.61 -7.20
CA PHE A 429 15.43 15.85 -7.89
C PHE A 429 14.33 16.65 -7.17
N ILE A 430 13.36 15.97 -6.58
CA ILE A 430 12.33 16.57 -5.72
C ILE A 430 12.92 16.85 -4.32
N GLN A 431 13.84 15.99 -3.86
CA GLN A 431 14.65 16.01 -2.66
C GLN A 431 15.83 16.98 -2.77
N VAL A 432 15.64 18.14 -3.39
CA VAL A 432 16.43 19.35 -3.07
C VAL A 432 16.08 19.80 -1.62
N PHE A 433 16.08 18.85 -0.67
CA PHE A 433 15.07 18.72 0.37
C PHE A 433 15.47 19.45 1.62
N CYS A 434 16.72 19.38 2.06
CA CYS A 434 17.09 20.13 3.25
C CYS A 434 17.23 21.62 2.96
N ARG A 435 17.81 22.04 1.82
CA ARG A 435 17.88 23.47 1.47
C ARG A 435 16.49 24.08 1.26
N ARG A 436 15.62 23.49 0.42
CA ARG A 436 14.26 24.00 0.24
C ARG A 436 13.36 23.79 1.46
N ARG A 437 13.57 22.78 2.32
CA ARG A 437 12.84 22.61 3.59
C ARG A 437 13.28 23.66 4.61
N ILE A 438 14.57 23.93 4.73
CA ILE A 438 15.13 25.02 5.54
C ILE A 438 14.58 26.36 5.03
N GLU A 439 14.69 26.65 3.73
CA GLU A 439 14.17 27.88 3.12
C GLU A 439 12.65 28.02 3.31
N ARG A 440 11.85 26.96 3.08
CA ARG A 440 10.40 26.97 3.31
C ARG A 440 10.06 27.22 4.79
N LYS A 441 10.76 26.57 5.72
CA LYS A 441 10.56 26.78 7.16
C LYS A 441 10.93 28.21 7.57
N ILE A 442 12.04 28.76 7.05
CA ILE A 442 12.43 30.15 7.28
C ILE A 442 11.37 31.10 6.71
N LEU A 443 10.99 30.96 5.44
CA LEU A 443 9.98 31.80 4.78
C LEU A 443 8.64 31.75 5.52
N ARG A 444 8.23 30.58 6.00
CA ARG A 444 7.00 30.42 6.78
C ARG A 444 7.10 31.15 8.12
N LEU A 445 8.21 30.99 8.85
CA LEU A 445 8.42 31.67 10.13
C LEU A 445 8.53 33.19 9.96
N VAL A 446 9.08 33.68 8.85
CA VAL A 446 9.11 35.11 8.51
C VAL A 446 7.70 35.62 8.17
N LYS A 447 6.94 34.89 7.34
CA LYS A 447 5.54 35.25 7.02
C LYS A 447 4.63 35.29 8.24
N ARG A 448 4.92 34.48 9.26
CA ARG A 448 4.18 34.43 10.52
C ARG A 448 4.73 35.38 11.60
N ASP A 449 5.69 36.25 11.25
CA ASP A 449 6.33 37.20 12.16
C ASP A 449 6.99 36.56 13.40
N VAL A 450 7.40 35.29 13.27
CA VAL A 450 8.15 34.55 14.31
C VAL A 450 9.65 34.82 14.21
N LEU A 451 10.12 35.10 12.99
CA LEU A 451 11.49 35.51 12.69
C LEU A 451 11.49 36.86 11.96
N PRO A 452 12.49 37.72 12.25
CA PRO A 452 12.66 38.96 11.49
C PRO A 452 12.98 38.67 10.02
N SER A 453 12.60 39.57 9.13
CA SER A 453 12.92 39.51 7.70
C SER A 453 14.42 39.68 7.40
N GLU A 454 15.20 40.21 8.36
CA GLU A 454 16.64 40.48 8.21
C GLU A 454 17.51 39.52 9.04
N GLY A 455 18.36 38.76 8.33
CA GLY A 455 19.42 37.91 8.91
C GLY A 455 18.94 36.55 9.44
N ILE A 456 19.77 35.51 9.28
CA ILE A 456 19.53 34.18 9.89
C ILE A 456 20.02 34.21 11.34
N PRO A 457 19.15 34.05 12.35
CA PRO A 457 19.58 34.05 13.74
C PRO A 457 20.48 32.87 14.11
N ASP A 458 21.31 33.05 15.14
CA ASP A 458 22.14 31.99 15.71
C ASP A 458 21.29 30.81 16.27
N PRO A 459 21.74 29.53 16.17
CA PRO A 459 21.10 28.34 16.75
C PRO A 459 20.55 28.51 18.17
N GLY A 460 21.25 29.25 19.03
CA GLY A 460 20.83 29.49 20.40
C GLY A 460 19.57 30.37 20.48
N ARG A 461 19.39 31.31 19.55
CA ARG A 461 18.20 32.16 19.47
C ARG A 461 16.98 31.36 19.04
N PHE A 462 17.09 30.50 18.02
CA PHE A 462 16.00 29.59 17.64
C PHE A 462 15.54 28.70 18.80
N ARG A 463 16.48 28.09 19.53
CA ARG A 463 16.18 27.24 20.68
C ARG A 463 15.46 28.00 21.80
N ARG A 464 15.91 29.22 22.11
CA ARG A 464 15.28 30.07 23.14
C ARG A 464 13.87 30.49 22.73
N THR A 465 13.68 30.90 21.48
CA THR A 465 12.37 31.28 20.94
C THR A 465 11.40 30.10 21.01
N ALA A 466 11.80 28.92 20.51
CA ALA A 466 10.99 27.70 20.62
C ALA A 466 10.65 27.38 22.07
N GLY A 467 11.62 27.50 23.00
CA GLY A 467 11.39 27.28 24.43
C GLY A 467 10.33 28.21 25.03
N ARG A 468 10.32 29.49 24.66
CA ARG A 468 9.31 30.46 25.11
C ARG A 468 7.91 30.13 24.57
N ILE A 469 7.83 29.75 23.29
CA ILE A 469 6.56 29.37 22.66
C ILE A 469 6.03 28.06 23.25
N TYR A 470 6.89 27.07 23.50
CA TYR A 470 6.47 25.84 24.21
C TYR A 470 5.93 26.15 25.61
N ALA A 471 6.48 27.14 26.31
CA ALA A 471 5.99 27.54 27.63
C ALA A 471 4.62 28.23 27.55
N SER A 472 4.36 29.07 26.53
CA SER A 472 3.06 29.71 26.36
C SER A 472 1.95 28.73 25.95
N LEU A 473 2.29 27.66 25.23
CA LEU A 473 1.36 26.58 24.84
C LEU A 473 0.82 25.74 26.01
N ALA A 474 1.37 25.87 27.22
CA ALA A 474 0.96 25.07 28.37
C ALA A 474 -0.46 25.39 28.90
N GLY A 475 -1.08 26.51 28.47
CA GLY A 475 -2.38 26.99 28.98
C GLY A 475 -3.46 27.30 27.93
N THR A 476 -3.19 27.13 26.63
CA THR A 476 -4.09 27.59 25.55
C THR A 476 -5.17 26.56 25.18
N VAL A 477 -6.38 27.02 24.81
CA VAL A 477 -7.58 26.18 24.52
C VAL A 477 -8.11 26.34 23.08
N VAL A 478 -7.51 27.22 22.25
CA VAL A 478 -7.92 27.42 20.84
C VAL A 478 -7.09 26.52 19.93
N PHE A 479 -7.65 25.37 19.53
CA PHE A 479 -6.90 24.29 18.90
C PHE A 479 -6.26 24.61 17.53
N PRO A 480 -6.92 25.29 16.56
CA PRO A 480 -6.29 25.62 15.28
C PRO A 480 -5.01 26.45 15.45
N ASP A 481 -5.05 27.46 16.32
CA ASP A 481 -3.90 28.32 16.62
C ASP A 481 -2.81 27.58 17.41
N CYS A 482 -3.20 26.61 18.24
CA CYS A 482 -2.26 25.77 18.98
C CYS A 482 -1.43 24.88 18.05
N TYR A 483 -2.03 24.29 17.01
CA TYR A 483 -1.28 23.47 16.04
C TYR A 483 -0.32 24.32 15.22
N GLU A 484 -0.76 25.45 14.71
CA GLU A 484 0.11 26.36 13.95
C GLU A 484 1.28 26.88 14.78
N THR A 485 1.03 27.27 16.03
CA THR A 485 2.07 27.69 16.97
C THR A 485 3.01 26.53 17.33
N LEU A 486 2.49 25.32 17.46
CA LEU A 486 3.30 24.11 17.69
C LEU A 486 4.15 23.76 16.46
N HIS A 487 3.64 23.98 15.26
CA HIS A 487 4.38 23.84 14.01
C HIS A 487 5.53 24.87 13.93
N ASP A 488 5.35 26.10 14.42
CA ASP A 488 6.41 27.11 14.49
C ASP A 488 7.52 26.67 15.47
N CYS A 489 7.14 26.12 16.62
CA CYS A 489 8.03 25.48 17.58
C CYS A 489 8.86 24.35 16.96
N HIS A 490 8.23 23.50 16.17
CA HIS A 490 8.90 22.43 15.43
C HIS A 490 9.95 23.00 14.47
N ASP A 491 9.55 23.97 13.65
CA ASP A 491 10.42 24.53 12.61
C ASP A 491 11.64 25.24 13.20
N LEU A 492 11.45 26.04 14.26
CA LEU A 492 12.55 26.64 15.01
C LEU A 492 13.49 25.59 15.62
N SER A 493 12.93 24.52 16.19
CA SER A 493 13.73 23.47 16.82
C SER A 493 14.52 22.65 15.80
N PHE A 494 13.91 22.34 14.66
CA PHE A 494 14.56 21.71 13.51
C PHE A 494 15.71 22.57 12.99
N LEU A 495 15.49 23.87 12.76
CA LEU A 495 16.53 24.80 12.28
C LEU A 495 17.69 24.92 13.29
N SER A 496 17.38 25.02 14.58
CA SER A 496 18.40 25.02 15.65
C SER A 496 19.23 23.74 15.63
N TYR A 497 18.57 22.59 15.49
CA TYR A 497 19.22 21.28 15.43
C TYR A 497 20.12 21.15 14.19
N ALA A 498 19.59 21.46 13.00
CA ALA A 498 20.32 21.36 11.74
C ALA A 498 21.57 22.24 11.73
N LEU A 499 21.45 23.51 12.14
CA LEU A 499 22.60 24.42 12.19
C LEU A 499 23.63 24.00 13.24
N HIS A 500 23.19 23.48 14.40
CA HIS A 500 24.11 22.93 15.39
C HIS A 500 24.86 21.72 14.85
N ALA A 501 24.16 20.82 14.14
CA ALA A 501 24.76 19.64 13.55
C ALA A 501 25.78 20.00 12.46
N VAL A 502 25.48 20.99 11.61
CA VAL A 502 26.43 21.54 10.62
C VAL A 502 27.68 22.09 11.30
N ARG A 503 27.51 22.94 12.33
CA ARG A 503 28.64 23.58 13.02
C ARG A 503 29.51 22.60 13.80
N THR A 504 28.89 21.64 14.48
CA THR A 504 29.61 20.70 15.35
C THR A 504 30.02 19.42 14.66
N LYS A 505 29.51 19.20 13.44
CA LYS A 505 29.68 17.96 12.67
C LYS A 505 29.22 16.72 13.45
N ARG A 506 28.19 16.87 14.28
CA ARG A 506 27.65 15.85 15.19
C ARG A 506 26.14 15.86 15.20
N PHE A 507 25.53 14.69 15.05
CA PHE A 507 24.10 14.49 15.10
C PHE A 507 23.76 13.88 16.45
N ALA A 508 23.52 14.76 17.42
CA ALA A 508 23.02 14.34 18.73
C ALA A 508 21.57 13.85 18.63
N ARG A 509 21.06 13.22 19.68
CA ARG A 509 19.66 12.81 19.75
C ARG A 509 18.71 14.01 19.60
N ALA A 510 17.78 13.96 18.66
CA ALA A 510 16.75 14.99 18.44
C ALA A 510 15.59 14.90 19.43
N GLY A 511 15.86 15.27 20.67
CA GLY A 511 14.83 15.39 21.71
C GLY A 511 13.73 16.40 21.39
N TYR A 512 13.87 17.22 20.35
CA TYR A 512 12.82 18.16 19.93
C TYR A 512 11.62 17.47 19.29
N MET A 513 11.83 16.37 18.53
CA MET A 513 10.73 15.60 17.93
C MET A 513 9.89 14.92 18.99
N ASP A 514 10.52 14.29 19.99
CA ASP A 514 9.83 13.74 21.16
C ASP A 514 8.97 14.81 21.86
N ARG A 515 9.50 16.03 22.00
CA ARG A 515 8.77 17.14 22.60
C ARG A 515 7.58 17.55 21.74
N TYR A 516 7.79 17.72 20.44
CA TYR A 516 6.74 18.07 19.48
C TYR A 516 5.60 17.05 19.51
N VAL A 517 5.91 15.75 19.34
CA VAL A 517 4.93 14.67 19.34
C VAL A 517 4.15 14.62 20.66
N ARG A 518 4.81 14.81 21.81
CA ARG A 518 4.11 14.87 23.11
C ARG A 518 3.10 16.01 23.20
N TYR A 519 3.41 17.19 22.68
CA TYR A 519 2.45 18.31 22.64
C TYR A 519 1.33 18.03 21.64
N LEU A 520 1.69 17.49 20.49
CA LEU A 520 0.74 17.18 19.44
C LEU A 520 -0.31 16.17 19.91
N VAL A 521 0.12 15.08 20.54
CA VAL A 521 -0.77 14.07 21.14
C VAL A 521 -1.67 14.70 22.19
N ARG A 522 -1.13 15.58 23.05
CA ARG A 522 -1.95 16.26 24.08
C ARG A 522 -3.04 17.11 23.45
N PHE A 523 -2.74 17.85 22.38
CA PHE A 523 -3.73 18.68 21.71
C PHE A 523 -4.77 17.82 20.98
N ALA A 524 -4.33 16.81 20.24
CA ALA A 524 -5.22 15.89 19.54
C ALA A 524 -6.15 15.13 20.50
N CYS A 525 -5.63 14.66 21.64
CA CYS A 525 -6.45 14.01 22.67
C CYS A 525 -7.45 14.99 23.32
N ARG A 526 -7.02 16.20 23.68
CA ARG A 526 -7.91 17.22 24.27
C ARG A 526 -9.05 17.59 23.32
N GLU A 527 -8.74 17.79 22.04
CA GLU A 527 -9.72 18.10 21.01
C GLU A 527 -10.69 16.93 20.78
N ALA A 528 -10.22 15.70 20.90
CA ALA A 528 -11.05 14.49 20.84
C ALA A 528 -11.81 14.19 22.16
N GLY A 529 -11.72 15.05 23.18
CA GLY A 529 -12.38 14.83 24.48
C GLY A 529 -11.72 13.76 25.35
N ILE A 530 -10.52 13.28 25.00
CA ILE A 530 -9.78 12.26 25.75
C ILE A 530 -9.00 12.94 26.87
N THR A 531 -9.46 12.75 28.10
CA THR A 531 -8.83 13.35 29.29
C THR A 531 -7.80 12.40 29.91
N GLY A 532 -6.56 12.88 30.07
CA GLY A 532 -5.50 12.17 30.78
C GLY A 532 -4.54 11.40 29.87
N ARG A 533 -3.77 10.47 30.45
CA ARG A 533 -2.81 9.60 29.75
C ARG A 533 -3.09 8.11 29.94
N SER A 534 -4.23 7.78 30.53
CA SER A 534 -4.55 6.42 30.97
C SER A 534 -5.09 5.60 29.80
N GLY A 535 -4.73 4.32 29.74
CA GLY A 535 -5.30 3.37 28.77
C GLY A 535 -4.66 3.36 27.38
N PHE A 536 -3.65 4.19 27.09
CA PHE A 536 -2.90 4.08 25.83
C PHE A 536 -1.45 4.56 25.93
N ALA A 537 -0.62 4.13 24.98
CA ALA A 537 0.76 4.56 24.85
C ALA A 537 1.19 4.67 23.38
N ILE A 538 2.09 5.61 23.12
CA ILE A 538 2.66 5.86 21.80
C ILE A 538 4.15 5.55 21.85
N TYR A 539 4.59 4.70 20.93
CA TYR A 539 5.96 4.24 20.82
C TYR A 539 6.56 4.74 19.50
N ALA A 540 7.78 5.26 19.56
CA ALA A 540 8.60 5.42 18.37
C ALA A 540 9.38 4.12 18.14
N THR A 541 9.57 3.76 16.87
CA THR A 541 10.36 2.60 16.43
C THR A 541 11.48 3.08 15.50
N GLY A 542 12.29 2.15 14.98
CA GLY A 542 13.32 2.45 13.98
C GLY A 542 14.32 3.54 14.41
N GLY A 543 14.69 4.41 13.46
CA GLY A 543 15.60 5.53 13.71
C GLY A 543 15.05 6.56 14.71
N ASN A 544 13.73 6.69 14.79
CA ASN A 544 13.04 7.62 15.70
C ASN A 544 13.11 7.17 17.16
N ALA A 545 13.12 5.87 17.42
CA ALA A 545 13.39 5.32 18.76
C ALA A 545 14.79 5.70 19.26
N GLU A 546 15.79 5.69 18.38
CA GLU A 546 17.16 6.15 18.67
C GLU A 546 17.27 7.68 18.72
N GLY A 547 16.22 8.38 18.28
CA GLY A 547 16.09 9.83 18.24
C GLY A 547 16.90 10.49 17.12
N ARG A 548 16.89 9.87 15.94
CA ARG A 548 17.34 10.50 14.69
C ARG A 548 16.35 11.59 14.28
N ALA A 549 16.83 12.62 13.58
CA ALA A 549 16.18 13.93 13.50
C ALA A 549 15.82 14.40 12.09
N LEU A 550 16.46 13.80 11.10
CA LEU A 550 16.48 14.23 9.70
C LEU A 550 15.90 13.17 8.77
N ASP A 551 15.43 12.06 9.33
CA ASP A 551 14.55 11.17 8.59
C ASP A 551 13.22 11.91 8.37
N ASN A 552 12.66 11.79 7.16
CA ASN A 552 11.37 12.38 6.83
C ASN A 552 10.20 11.54 7.36
N ASP A 553 10.49 10.33 7.85
CA ASP A 553 9.50 9.40 8.36
C ASP A 553 9.56 9.34 9.88
N TYR A 554 8.40 9.21 10.53
CA TYR A 554 8.23 9.03 11.95
C TYR A 554 7.65 7.64 12.22
N ASP A 555 8.53 6.64 12.27
CA ASP A 555 8.17 5.26 12.58
C ASP A 555 7.60 5.17 14.00
N MET A 556 6.36 4.68 14.10
CA MET A 556 5.65 4.61 15.36
C MET A 556 4.57 3.53 15.38
N PHE A 557 4.09 3.21 16.58
CA PHE A 557 2.81 2.52 16.75
C PHE A 557 2.09 3.05 18.01
N VAL A 558 0.77 2.89 18.02
CA VAL A 558 -0.10 3.28 19.13
C VAL A 558 -0.70 2.03 19.75
N LEU A 559 -0.46 1.83 21.04
CA LEU A 559 -0.95 0.69 21.81
C LEU A 559 -2.07 1.15 22.75
N CYS A 560 -3.20 0.47 22.75
CA CYS A 560 -4.37 0.80 23.57
C CYS A 560 -4.76 -0.41 24.44
N ASP A 561 -5.13 -0.14 25.69
CA ASP A 561 -5.73 -1.09 26.60
C ASP A 561 -7.26 -1.01 26.43
N PRO A 562 -7.90 -1.97 25.72
CA PRO A 562 -9.32 -1.87 25.38
C PRO A 562 -10.22 -1.89 26.61
N ASP A 563 -9.73 -2.41 27.74
CA ASP A 563 -10.47 -2.43 29.02
C ASP A 563 -10.52 -1.05 29.69
N ARG A 564 -9.67 -0.12 29.26
CA ARG A 564 -9.54 1.23 29.86
C ARG A 564 -9.92 2.35 28.92
N LEU A 565 -9.72 2.17 27.63
CA LEU A 565 -10.04 3.16 26.60
C LEU A 565 -10.48 2.42 25.34
N ASP A 566 -11.64 2.81 24.82
CA ASP A 566 -12.12 2.31 23.54
C ASP A 566 -11.15 2.73 22.41
N PRO A 567 -10.55 1.77 21.67
CA PRO A 567 -9.64 2.06 20.56
C PRO A 567 -10.25 2.98 19.50
N ALA A 568 -11.56 2.83 19.21
CA ALA A 568 -12.24 3.65 18.21
C ALA A 568 -12.30 5.13 18.62
N SER A 569 -12.46 5.40 19.92
CA SER A 569 -12.41 6.75 20.48
C SER A 569 -11.03 7.40 20.34
N LEU A 570 -9.94 6.62 20.43
CA LEU A 570 -8.56 7.12 20.26
C LEU A 570 -8.18 7.34 18.79
N GLN A 571 -8.80 6.61 17.87
CA GLN A 571 -8.52 6.66 16.42
C GLN A 571 -8.57 8.10 15.88
N GLY A 572 -9.57 8.88 16.25
CA GLY A 572 -9.72 10.26 15.80
C GLY A 572 -8.57 11.18 16.26
N ALA A 573 -8.03 10.99 17.46
CA ALA A 573 -6.88 11.74 17.95
C ALA A 573 -5.60 11.35 17.20
N VAL A 574 -5.42 10.06 16.91
CA VAL A 574 -4.28 9.56 16.13
C VAL A 574 -4.31 10.08 14.70
N HIS A 575 -5.48 10.11 14.05
CA HIS A 575 -5.63 10.71 12.72
C HIS A 575 -5.28 12.20 12.70
N ARG A 576 -5.74 12.99 13.69
CA ARG A 576 -5.34 14.41 13.81
C ARG A 576 -3.83 14.54 13.99
N MET A 577 -3.24 13.75 14.87
CA MET A 577 -1.79 13.73 15.06
C MET A 577 -1.04 13.43 13.76
N HIS A 578 -1.50 12.48 12.95
CA HIS A 578 -0.89 12.17 11.64
C HIS A 578 -0.96 13.36 10.69
N ARG A 579 -2.13 14.00 10.58
CA ARG A 579 -2.34 15.16 9.73
C ARG A 579 -1.36 16.28 10.08
N GLU A 580 -1.21 16.61 11.36
CA GLU A 580 -0.34 17.70 11.81
C GLU A 580 1.17 17.34 11.75
N LEU A 581 1.55 16.08 12.02
CA LEU A 581 2.92 15.60 11.74
C LEU A 581 3.30 15.83 10.28
N THR A 582 2.37 15.52 9.38
CA THR A 582 2.64 15.61 7.96
C THR A 582 2.62 17.05 7.45
N ARG A 583 1.94 17.98 8.13
CA ARG A 583 2.00 19.42 7.82
C ARG A 583 3.40 20.00 8.04
N VAL A 584 4.15 19.51 9.03
CA VAL A 584 5.55 19.92 9.26
C VAL A 584 6.58 19.12 8.44
N GLY A 585 6.09 18.21 7.60
CA GLY A 585 6.87 17.40 6.66
C GLY A 585 7.51 16.16 7.29
N ASN A 586 6.89 15.58 8.33
CA ASN A 586 7.26 14.27 8.86
C ASN A 586 6.10 13.29 8.63
N PHE A 587 6.34 12.17 7.96
CA PHE A 587 5.32 11.19 7.58
C PHE A 587 5.25 10.07 8.62
N PRO A 588 4.12 9.86 9.32
CA PRO A 588 4.00 8.76 10.25
C PRO A 588 4.00 7.42 9.50
N HIS A 589 4.77 6.45 9.99
CA HIS A 589 4.89 5.12 9.39
C HIS A 589 4.58 4.03 10.41
N HIS A 590 3.78 3.04 10.01
CA HIS A 590 2.94 2.23 10.90
C HIS A 590 3.02 0.73 10.61
N ARG A 591 4.22 0.19 10.44
CA ARG A 591 4.42 -1.20 10.01
C ARG A 591 3.64 -2.24 10.82
N ILE A 592 3.70 -2.16 12.15
CA ILE A 592 2.98 -3.12 13.02
C ILE A 592 1.46 -2.98 12.83
N ALA A 593 0.97 -1.76 12.66
CA ALA A 593 -0.43 -1.47 12.43
C ALA A 593 -0.92 -1.99 11.06
N GLU A 594 -0.07 -2.03 10.03
CA GLU A 594 -0.39 -2.66 8.73
C GLU A 594 -0.61 -4.16 8.85
N LYS A 595 0.16 -4.85 9.71
CA LYS A 595 0.01 -6.29 9.97
C LYS A 595 -1.26 -6.60 10.76
N ILE A 596 -1.65 -5.71 11.67
CA ILE A 596 -2.82 -5.91 12.55
C ILE A 596 -4.11 -5.39 11.90
N GLY A 597 -4.01 -4.40 11.00
CA GLY A 597 -5.14 -3.77 10.30
C GLY A 597 -5.74 -2.55 11.01
N THR A 598 -5.02 -1.92 11.95
CA THR A 598 -5.50 -0.70 12.64
C THR A 598 -4.34 0.14 13.20
N PHE A 599 -4.43 1.47 13.09
CA PHE A 599 -3.45 2.41 13.66
C PHE A 599 -3.43 2.44 15.19
N VAL A 600 -4.57 2.18 15.84
CA VAL A 600 -4.67 2.03 17.29
C VAL A 600 -4.75 0.54 17.59
N ILE A 601 -3.62 -0.03 17.99
CA ILE A 601 -3.46 -1.46 18.21
C ILE A 601 -4.01 -1.84 19.59
N PRO A 602 -5.08 -2.66 19.68
CA PRO A 602 -5.50 -3.22 20.95
C PRO A 602 -4.43 -4.15 21.52
N PHE A 603 -4.17 -4.07 22.83
CA PHE A 603 -3.11 -4.84 23.48
C PHE A 603 -3.25 -6.36 23.26
N ASN A 604 -4.46 -6.88 23.35
CA ASN A 604 -4.79 -8.28 23.09
C ASN A 604 -4.58 -8.68 21.63
N ALA A 605 -4.80 -7.78 20.67
CA ALA A 605 -4.55 -8.04 19.25
C ALA A 605 -3.06 -8.17 18.95
N LEU A 606 -2.22 -7.31 19.53
CA LEU A 606 -0.76 -7.42 19.42
C LEU A 606 -0.24 -8.73 20.01
N ALA A 607 -0.74 -9.08 21.20
CA ALA A 607 -0.42 -10.35 21.85
C ALA A 607 -0.79 -11.54 20.96
N ALA A 608 -2.02 -11.56 20.43
CA ALA A 608 -2.50 -12.63 19.56
C ALA A 608 -1.71 -12.73 18.24
N TYR A 609 -1.31 -11.61 17.64
CA TYR A 609 -0.45 -11.60 16.44
C TYR A 609 0.87 -12.33 16.70
N LEU A 610 1.56 -12.00 17.79
CA LEU A 610 2.84 -12.62 18.14
C LEU A 610 2.70 -14.10 18.54
N ASP A 611 1.55 -14.50 19.05
CA ASP A 611 1.27 -15.90 19.43
C ASP A 611 1.06 -16.81 18.20
N ARG A 612 0.72 -16.25 17.03
CA ARG A 612 0.57 -17.01 15.77
C ARG A 612 1.90 -17.54 15.22
N ARG A 613 3.03 -16.94 15.61
CA ARG A 613 4.38 -17.32 15.17
C ARG A 613 4.52 -17.40 13.64
N GLU A 614 4.07 -16.35 12.94
CA GLU A 614 4.20 -16.30 11.47
C GLU A 614 5.68 -16.31 11.05
N PRO A 615 6.05 -16.95 9.92
CA PRO A 615 7.47 -17.11 9.53
C PRO A 615 8.27 -15.81 9.41
N GLU A 616 7.61 -14.69 9.11
CA GLU A 616 8.24 -13.38 8.88
C GLU A 616 8.06 -12.42 10.08
N ASP A 617 7.53 -12.89 11.22
CA ASP A 617 7.25 -12.05 12.40
C ASP A 617 8.52 -11.51 13.12
N TYR A 618 9.71 -11.96 12.71
CA TYR A 618 10.99 -11.49 13.26
C TYR A 618 11.15 -9.97 13.08
N ILE A 619 10.60 -9.40 12.01
CA ILE A 619 10.74 -7.97 11.76
C ILE A 619 9.93 -7.16 12.77
N GLU A 620 8.65 -7.51 12.97
CA GLU A 620 7.84 -6.84 14.00
C GLU A 620 8.44 -7.05 15.40
N ARG A 621 8.98 -8.24 15.71
CA ARG A 621 9.69 -8.50 16.98
C ARG A 621 10.89 -7.57 17.17
N THR A 622 11.68 -7.32 16.12
CA THR A 622 12.82 -6.40 16.20
C THR A 622 12.38 -4.95 16.39
N GLU A 623 11.29 -4.53 15.75
CA GLU A 623 10.72 -3.20 15.96
C GLU A 623 10.22 -3.01 17.39
N LEU A 624 9.52 -4.01 17.95
CA LEU A 624 9.08 -4.01 19.34
C LEU A 624 10.26 -3.97 20.32
N LEU A 625 11.31 -4.74 20.06
CA LEU A 625 12.54 -4.76 20.87
C LEU A 625 13.28 -3.41 20.84
N GLY A 626 13.17 -2.68 19.73
CA GLY A 626 13.68 -1.31 19.58
C GLY A 626 12.73 -0.21 20.07
N ALA A 627 11.47 -0.55 20.37
CA ALA A 627 10.42 0.43 20.62
C ALA A 627 10.68 1.26 21.86
N ARG A 628 10.52 2.59 21.76
CA ARG A 628 10.67 3.52 22.87
C ARG A 628 9.39 4.28 23.11
N ARG A 629 8.88 4.23 24.34
CA ARG A 629 7.70 5.02 24.72
C ARG A 629 7.99 6.52 24.63
N VAL A 630 7.20 7.23 23.84
CA VAL A 630 7.26 8.69 23.67
C VAL A 630 6.22 9.37 24.56
N PHE A 631 5.02 8.79 24.65
CA PHE A 631 3.88 9.30 25.42
C PHE A 631 3.00 8.16 25.96
N GLY A 632 2.23 8.43 27.01
CA GLY A 632 1.15 7.55 27.48
C GLY A 632 1.33 6.90 28.86
N ASP A 633 0.50 5.91 29.14
CA ASP A 633 0.33 5.24 30.44
C ASP A 633 1.58 4.42 30.84
N SER A 634 2.05 4.61 32.08
CA SER A 634 3.18 3.83 32.62
C SER A 634 2.77 2.44 33.08
N VAL A 635 1.51 2.23 33.44
CA VAL A 635 0.99 0.89 33.79
C VAL A 635 0.92 0.03 32.53
N LEU A 636 0.36 0.55 31.44
CA LEU A 636 0.34 -0.14 30.15
C LEU A 636 1.76 -0.43 29.63
N HIS A 637 2.70 0.49 29.86
CA HIS A 637 4.10 0.28 29.49
C HIS A 637 4.75 -0.88 30.24
N ARG A 638 4.52 -1.00 31.55
CA ARG A 638 5.02 -2.16 32.33
C ARG A 638 4.42 -3.46 31.84
N ARG A 639 3.11 -3.49 31.57
CA ARG A 639 2.45 -4.65 30.95
C ARG A 639 3.06 -5.00 29.59
N PHE A 640 3.37 -3.99 28.77
CA PHE A 640 4.07 -4.20 27.50
C PHE A 640 5.46 -4.84 27.70
N GLU A 641 6.24 -4.37 28.67
CA GLU A 641 7.54 -4.97 28.99
C GLU A 641 7.40 -6.43 29.47
N GLU A 642 6.46 -6.69 30.37
CA GLU A 642 6.26 -8.00 31.00
C GLU A 642 5.61 -9.02 30.04
N GLU A 643 4.50 -8.66 29.41
CA GLU A 643 3.67 -9.60 28.65
C GLU A 643 4.07 -9.70 27.17
N ILE A 644 4.58 -8.62 26.57
CA ILE A 644 4.97 -8.59 25.15
C ILE A 644 6.47 -8.84 25.02
N ILE A 645 7.30 -8.01 25.64
CA ILE A 645 8.76 -8.13 25.47
C ILE A 645 9.28 -9.39 26.16
N ALA A 646 9.10 -9.53 27.49
CA ALA A 646 9.55 -10.72 28.19
C ALA A 646 8.70 -11.96 27.83
N GLY A 647 7.37 -11.82 27.83
CA GLY A 647 6.44 -12.93 27.64
C GLY A 647 6.40 -13.53 26.24
N ARG A 648 6.74 -12.78 25.18
CA ARG A 648 6.60 -13.24 23.79
C ARG A 648 7.85 -13.04 22.95
N VAL A 649 8.54 -11.90 23.07
CA VAL A 649 9.76 -11.63 22.28
C VAL A 649 10.93 -12.44 22.84
N PHE A 650 11.26 -12.30 24.13
CA PHE A 650 12.38 -13.03 24.76
C PHE A 650 12.10 -14.50 25.00
N ARG A 651 10.83 -14.88 25.23
CA ARG A 651 10.43 -16.29 25.33
C ARG A 651 10.76 -17.10 24.06
N ASP A 652 10.81 -16.44 22.89
CA ASP A 652 11.10 -17.06 21.59
C ASP A 652 12.47 -16.60 21.05
N LYS A 653 13.40 -16.23 21.95
CA LYS A 653 14.69 -15.62 21.58
C LYS A 653 15.55 -16.52 20.69
N GLU A 654 15.56 -17.83 20.89
CA GLU A 654 16.38 -18.74 20.08
C GLU A 654 15.91 -18.77 18.63
N ARG A 655 14.58 -18.68 18.42
CA ARG A 655 14.01 -18.52 17.08
C ARG A 655 14.37 -17.15 16.50
N LEU A 656 14.14 -16.08 17.25
CA LEU A 656 14.44 -14.72 16.80
C LEU A 656 15.92 -14.54 16.43
N VAL A 657 16.85 -15.09 17.23
CA VAL A 657 18.29 -15.07 16.95
C VAL A 657 18.59 -15.83 15.65
N ARG A 658 18.02 -17.01 15.44
CA ARG A 658 18.21 -17.77 14.19
C ARG A 658 17.68 -17.02 12.97
N ASP A 659 16.50 -16.42 13.08
CA ASP A 659 15.90 -15.63 11.99
C ASP A 659 16.76 -14.40 11.66
N LEU A 660 17.31 -13.72 12.68
CA LEU A 660 18.23 -12.59 12.50
C LEU A 660 19.58 -12.97 11.88
N VAL A 661 20.14 -14.13 12.27
CA VAL A 661 21.37 -14.66 11.64
C VAL A 661 21.10 -14.98 10.17
N ARG A 662 19.97 -15.63 9.87
CA ARG A 662 19.57 -15.95 8.50
C ARG A 662 19.41 -14.68 7.66
N GLU A 663 18.70 -13.68 8.16
CA GLU A 663 18.55 -12.38 7.48
C GLU A 663 19.91 -11.74 7.17
N LEU A 664 20.83 -11.69 8.14
CA LEU A 664 22.17 -11.13 7.92
C LEU A 664 22.93 -11.87 6.82
N GLN A 665 22.90 -13.21 6.83
CA GLN A 665 23.56 -14.04 5.82
C GLN A 665 22.94 -13.83 4.42
N GLU A 666 21.62 -13.88 4.31
CA GLU A 666 20.91 -13.72 3.03
C GLU A 666 21.16 -12.33 2.42
N ARG A 667 21.22 -11.28 3.24
CA ARG A 667 21.58 -9.93 2.79
C ARG A 667 23.00 -9.86 2.26
N HIS A 668 23.94 -10.55 2.93
CA HIS A 668 25.32 -10.59 2.48
C HIS A 668 25.43 -11.35 1.15
N ASP A 669 24.78 -12.50 1.00
CA ASP A 669 24.77 -13.24 -0.26
C ASP A 669 24.19 -12.41 -1.42
N TYR A 670 23.12 -11.64 -1.16
CA TYR A 670 22.53 -10.77 -2.17
C TYR A 670 23.45 -9.62 -2.57
N ALA A 671 24.10 -8.96 -1.61
CA ALA A 671 24.98 -7.84 -1.91
C ALA A 671 26.23 -8.26 -2.71
N ASP A 672 26.69 -9.51 -2.62
CA ASP A 672 27.77 -10.01 -3.51
C ASP A 672 27.37 -10.04 -4.99
N THR A 673 26.07 -10.02 -5.30
CA THR A 673 25.58 -9.98 -6.68
C THR A 673 25.52 -8.56 -7.27
N LEU A 674 25.66 -7.54 -6.43
CA LEU A 674 25.60 -6.12 -6.80
C LEU A 674 27.02 -5.53 -6.76
N ALA A 675 27.77 -5.65 -7.86
CA ALA A 675 29.12 -5.13 -7.93
C ALA A 675 29.14 -3.59 -8.00
N GLY A 676 29.79 -2.93 -7.04
CA GLY A 676 30.37 -1.60 -7.24
C GLY A 676 29.80 -0.41 -6.44
N GLU A 677 28.81 -0.59 -5.56
CA GLU A 677 28.18 0.52 -4.81
C GLU A 677 28.30 0.35 -3.28
N CYS A 678 28.88 1.36 -2.61
CA CYS A 678 29.01 1.42 -1.15
C CYS A 678 27.81 2.14 -0.52
N ASP A 679 26.69 1.43 -0.30
CA ASP A 679 25.53 1.97 0.42
C ASP A 679 25.76 1.98 1.93
N LEU A 680 25.81 3.18 2.54
CA LEU A 680 26.09 3.38 3.97
C LEU A 680 25.07 2.72 4.90
N LYS A 681 23.81 2.61 4.46
CA LYS A 681 22.70 2.08 5.27
C LYS A 681 22.49 0.60 5.02
N GLN A 682 22.38 0.20 3.76
CA GLN A 682 21.97 -1.14 3.34
C GLN A 682 23.13 -2.05 2.94
N GLY A 683 24.30 -1.49 2.62
CA GLY A 683 25.47 -2.26 2.22
C GLY A 683 26.01 -3.15 3.34
N LYS A 684 26.84 -4.13 2.96
CA LYS A 684 27.46 -5.08 3.90
C LYS A 684 28.27 -4.35 4.96
N GLY A 685 27.97 -4.58 6.23
CA GLY A 685 28.60 -3.88 7.35
C GLY A 685 28.11 -2.44 7.56
N GLY A 686 27.06 -2.02 6.86
CA GLY A 686 26.42 -0.70 6.99
C GLY A 686 25.55 -0.57 8.24
N ILE A 687 24.79 0.54 8.33
CA ILE A 687 23.97 0.87 9.52
C ILE A 687 22.94 -0.22 9.83
N PHE A 688 22.34 -0.83 8.81
CA PHE A 688 21.31 -1.85 8.99
C PHE A 688 21.89 -3.12 9.60
N ASP A 689 23.02 -3.61 9.09
CA ASP A 689 23.72 -4.79 9.64
C ASP A 689 24.11 -4.58 11.10
N ILE A 690 24.68 -3.42 11.45
CA ILE A 690 25.01 -3.12 12.85
C ILE A 690 23.74 -3.12 13.71
N SER A 691 22.61 -2.64 13.17
CA SER A 691 21.35 -2.61 13.91
C SER A 691 20.76 -4.02 14.09
N LEU A 692 20.85 -4.90 13.09
CA LEU A 692 20.47 -6.31 13.21
C LEU A 692 21.35 -7.03 14.23
N VAL A 693 22.68 -6.84 14.19
CA VAL A 693 23.61 -7.42 15.16
C VAL A 693 23.29 -6.95 16.58
N ILE A 694 23.03 -5.65 16.79
CA ILE A 694 22.61 -5.13 18.10
C ILE A 694 21.27 -5.76 18.53
N CYS A 695 20.31 -5.94 17.63
CA CYS A 695 19.04 -6.59 17.95
C CYS A 695 19.22 -8.06 18.31
N LEU A 696 20.08 -8.78 17.60
CA LEU A 696 20.46 -10.16 17.89
C LEU A 696 21.05 -10.26 19.29
N LEU A 697 22.02 -9.39 19.62
CA LEU A 697 22.63 -9.37 20.95
C LEU A 697 21.61 -9.02 22.04
N LYS A 698 20.71 -8.05 21.78
CA LYS A 698 19.63 -7.71 22.70
C LYS A 698 18.68 -8.89 22.93
N ALA A 699 18.32 -9.64 21.89
CA ALA A 699 17.50 -10.83 22.03
C ALA A 699 18.22 -11.93 22.82
N ARG A 700 19.49 -12.21 22.47
CA ARG A 700 20.33 -13.22 23.14
C ARG A 700 20.51 -12.96 24.63
N PHE A 701 20.74 -11.71 25.00
CA PHE A 701 21.02 -11.29 26.37
C PHE A 701 19.80 -10.74 27.13
N GLU A 702 18.61 -10.81 26.50
CA GLU A 702 17.33 -10.32 27.03
C GLU A 702 17.39 -8.85 27.48
N ILE A 703 18.02 -8.01 26.66
CA ILE A 703 18.20 -6.57 26.92
C ILE A 703 17.08 -5.79 26.24
N TYR A 704 16.11 -5.32 27.03
CA TYR A 704 15.16 -4.28 26.59
C TYR A 704 15.62 -2.90 27.07
N GLU A 705 16.48 -2.27 26.26
CA GLU A 705 16.96 -0.91 26.48
C GLU A 705 17.04 -0.18 25.14
N THR A 706 16.66 1.09 25.13
CA THR A 706 16.51 1.92 23.92
C THR A 706 17.61 2.99 23.80
N SER A 707 18.31 3.27 24.90
CA SER A 707 19.47 4.15 24.92
C SER A 707 20.72 3.40 24.42
N PRO A 708 21.34 3.81 23.30
CA PRO A 708 22.51 3.12 22.77
C PRO A 708 23.66 3.01 23.79
N ILE A 709 23.88 4.05 24.59
CA ILE A 709 24.92 4.04 25.63
C ILE A 709 24.63 3.00 26.70
N ARG A 710 23.37 2.90 27.16
CA ARG A 710 23.01 1.92 28.18
C ARG A 710 23.02 0.50 27.62
N THR A 711 22.56 0.30 26.38
CA THR A 711 22.68 -0.98 25.68
C THR A 711 24.14 -1.43 25.62
N LEU A 712 25.06 -0.55 25.22
CA LEU A 712 26.49 -0.86 25.20
C LEU A 712 27.02 -1.28 26.58
N LEU A 713 26.67 -0.54 27.64
CA LEU A 713 27.09 -0.87 29.00
C LEU A 713 26.57 -2.23 29.45
N LEU A 714 25.28 -2.51 29.21
CA LEU A 714 24.67 -3.81 29.55
C LEU A 714 25.26 -4.97 28.75
N LEU A 715 25.62 -4.74 27.49
CA LEU A 715 26.31 -5.76 26.67
C LEU A 715 27.70 -6.07 27.23
N LYS A 716 28.47 -5.05 27.62
CA LYS A 716 29.79 -5.25 28.25
C LYS A 716 29.69 -5.95 29.60
N GLU A 717 28.62 -5.68 30.36
CA GLU A 717 28.37 -6.35 31.63
C GLU A 717 28.03 -7.82 31.44
N LYS A 718 27.15 -8.14 30.48
CA LYS A 718 26.71 -9.52 30.22
C LYS A 718 27.70 -10.35 29.42
N ASP A 719 28.56 -9.71 28.64
CA ASP A 719 29.59 -10.36 27.82
C ASP A 719 30.89 -9.52 27.78
N PRO A 720 31.69 -9.59 28.87
CA PRO A 720 32.91 -8.82 28.97
C PRO A 720 34.00 -9.27 27.98
N VAL A 721 33.94 -10.52 27.51
CA VAL A 721 34.93 -11.09 26.57
C VAL A 721 34.93 -10.32 25.25
N HIS A 722 33.75 -9.91 24.76
CA HIS A 722 33.61 -9.16 23.50
C HIS A 722 33.45 -7.64 23.70
N ALA A 723 33.72 -7.11 24.90
CA ALA A 723 33.52 -5.69 25.22
C ALA A 723 34.19 -4.72 24.23
N GLY A 724 35.40 -5.05 23.77
CA GLY A 724 36.12 -4.26 22.76
C GLY A 724 35.46 -4.27 21.38
N LEU A 725 34.80 -5.37 21.01
CA LEU A 725 34.05 -5.46 19.75
C LEU A 725 32.79 -4.57 19.80
N TYR A 726 32.11 -4.53 20.96
CA TYR A 726 30.96 -3.65 21.16
C TYR A 726 31.33 -2.17 21.06
N ASP A 727 32.50 -1.76 21.58
CA ASP A 727 32.99 -0.40 21.40
C ASP A 727 33.17 -0.02 19.92
N VAL A 728 33.73 -0.94 19.13
CA VAL A 728 33.91 -0.72 17.69
C VAL A 728 32.56 -0.64 16.97
N LEU A 729 31.61 -1.55 17.27
CA LEU A 729 30.27 -1.51 16.67
C LEU A 729 29.53 -0.20 16.95
N PHE A 730 29.47 0.22 18.22
CA PHE A 730 28.74 1.44 18.60
C PHE A 730 29.43 2.72 18.10
N SER A 731 30.76 2.77 18.10
CA SER A 731 31.49 3.91 17.55
C SER A 731 31.36 4.01 16.02
N THR A 732 31.37 2.88 15.32
CA THR A 732 31.13 2.83 13.87
C THR A 732 29.68 3.18 13.52
N LYS A 733 28.69 2.67 14.25
CA LYS A 733 27.28 3.06 14.07
C LYS A 733 27.08 4.56 14.25
N ARG A 734 27.72 5.14 15.27
CA ARG A 734 27.68 6.60 15.48
C ARG A 734 28.30 7.35 14.31
N PHE A 735 29.47 6.93 13.85
CA PHE A 735 30.14 7.53 12.69
C PHE A 735 29.25 7.49 11.44
N PHE A 736 28.66 6.34 11.10
CA PHE A 736 27.77 6.23 9.94
C PHE A 736 26.49 7.05 10.11
N ASN A 737 25.90 7.10 11.31
CA ASN A 737 24.75 7.96 11.56
C ASN A 737 25.09 9.45 11.43
N ASP A 738 26.26 9.88 11.91
CA ASP A 738 26.73 11.25 11.76
C ASP A 738 26.94 11.60 10.27
N LEU A 739 27.58 10.71 9.51
CA LEU A 739 27.80 10.87 8.07
C LEU A 739 26.47 10.91 7.30
N ARG A 740 25.58 9.94 7.54
CA ARG A 740 24.23 9.89 6.95
C ARG A 740 23.46 11.18 7.24
N GLY A 741 23.49 11.66 8.48
CA GLY A 741 22.85 12.92 8.87
C GLY A 741 23.38 14.11 8.07
N MET A 742 24.69 14.16 7.80
CA MET A 742 25.27 15.20 6.94
C MET A 742 24.77 15.10 5.51
N LEU A 743 24.86 13.91 4.91
CA LEU A 743 24.41 13.65 3.53
C LEU A 743 22.94 14.07 3.37
N CYS A 744 22.07 13.72 4.33
CA CYS A 744 20.69 14.17 4.36
C CYS A 744 20.56 15.70 4.40
N LEU A 745 21.37 16.42 5.18
CA LEU A 745 21.34 17.89 5.26
C LEU A 745 21.77 18.60 3.98
N ILE A 746 22.75 18.04 3.27
CA ILE A 746 23.24 18.60 2.01
C ILE A 746 22.48 18.08 0.79
N GLY A 747 21.60 17.09 0.98
CA GLY A 747 20.77 16.51 -0.08
C GLY A 747 21.55 15.57 -1.00
N LEU A 748 22.56 14.89 -0.47
CA LEU A 748 23.29 13.84 -1.18
C LEU A 748 22.73 12.45 -0.85
N PRO A 749 22.82 11.48 -1.78
CA PRO A 749 22.39 10.10 -1.54
C PRO A 749 23.20 9.43 -0.42
N GLU A 750 22.67 8.32 0.11
CA GLU A 750 23.35 7.49 1.12
C GLU A 750 24.41 6.54 0.50
N GLU A 751 24.52 6.54 -0.82
CA GLU A 751 25.52 5.80 -1.62
C GLU A 751 26.82 6.62 -1.65
N VAL A 752 27.91 6.04 -1.12
CA VAL A 752 29.20 6.71 -0.97
C VAL A 752 30.17 6.25 -2.08
N GLY A 753 30.08 6.86 -3.26
CA GLY A 753 30.95 6.57 -4.41
C GLY A 753 32.22 7.42 -4.52
N THR A 754 33.09 7.08 -5.48
CA THR A 754 34.35 7.80 -5.78
C THR A 754 34.16 9.25 -6.23
N SER A 755 32.95 9.65 -6.61
CA SER A 755 32.59 10.98 -7.10
C SER A 755 31.77 11.80 -6.09
N LEU A 756 31.79 11.48 -4.80
CA LEU A 756 31.09 12.30 -3.80
C LEU A 756 31.63 13.74 -3.80
N ASP A 757 30.88 14.67 -4.38
CA ASP A 757 31.08 16.12 -4.25
C ASP A 757 30.61 16.57 -2.85
N VAL A 758 31.26 16.06 -1.80
CA VAL A 758 31.11 16.63 -0.46
C VAL A 758 31.86 17.95 -0.46
N PRO A 759 31.22 19.11 -0.21
CA PRO A 759 31.92 20.37 -0.23
C PRO A 759 33.10 20.35 0.76
N LEU A 760 34.31 20.70 0.29
CA LEU A 760 35.56 20.67 1.07
C LEU A 760 35.44 21.36 2.44
N SER A 761 34.60 22.39 2.55
CA SER A 761 34.29 23.09 3.81
C SER A 761 33.70 22.19 4.91
N PHE A 762 33.12 21.04 4.55
CA PHE A 762 32.60 20.06 5.51
C PHE A 762 33.66 19.03 5.97
N LEU A 763 34.76 18.85 5.22
CA LEU A 763 35.77 17.79 5.43
C LEU A 763 36.83 18.08 6.51
N GLU A 764 36.81 19.25 7.15
CA GLU A 764 37.76 19.59 8.23
C GLU A 764 37.50 18.82 9.54
N LYS A 765 37.95 17.56 9.60
CA LYS A 765 38.38 16.80 10.78
C LYS A 765 39.31 15.65 10.33
N GLY A 766 40.27 15.97 9.46
CA GLY A 766 41.28 15.01 8.98
C GLY A 766 40.87 14.22 7.73
N TRP A 767 39.83 14.62 7.01
CA TRP A 767 39.50 14.05 5.70
C TRP A 767 40.06 15.01 4.65
N SER A 768 41.15 14.63 3.99
CA SER A 768 41.84 15.49 3.02
C SER A 768 41.06 15.61 1.70
N ASP A 769 40.25 14.60 1.37
CA ASP A 769 39.44 14.51 0.15
C ASP A 769 38.32 13.44 0.30
N SER A 770 37.41 13.39 -0.68
CA SER A 770 36.30 12.43 -0.73
C SER A 770 36.76 10.97 -0.83
N ALA A 771 37.92 10.69 -1.44
CA ALA A 771 38.44 9.34 -1.58
C ALA A 771 38.94 8.78 -0.24
N ALA A 772 39.49 9.62 0.63
CA ALA A 772 39.87 9.26 2.00
C ALA A 772 38.65 8.90 2.85
N LEU A 773 37.52 9.61 2.67
CA LEU A 773 36.26 9.29 3.33
C LEU A 773 35.69 7.95 2.86
N VAL A 774 35.64 7.69 1.56
CA VAL A 774 35.19 6.41 0.98
C VAL A 774 36.01 5.26 1.58
N ARG A 775 37.35 5.34 1.54
CA ARG A 775 38.24 4.32 2.12
C ARG A 775 37.97 4.10 3.61
N GLN A 776 37.71 5.17 4.36
CA GLN A 776 37.38 5.06 5.78
C GLN A 776 36.04 4.35 6.01
N VAL A 777 35.03 4.63 5.18
CA VAL A 777 33.72 3.96 5.22
C VAL A 777 33.89 2.47 4.91
N GLU A 778 34.56 2.13 3.81
CA GLU A 778 34.83 0.74 3.40
C GLU A 778 35.59 -0.03 4.49
N THR A 779 36.66 0.55 5.02
CA THR A 779 37.44 -0.08 6.11
C THR A 779 36.58 -0.35 7.34
N LYS A 780 35.67 0.57 7.69
CA LYS A 780 34.76 0.39 8.82
C LYS A 780 33.68 -0.63 8.54
N MET A 781 33.15 -0.68 7.32
CA MET A 781 32.15 -1.66 6.89
C MET A 781 32.74 -3.08 6.93
N GLU A 782 33.95 -3.27 6.39
CA GLU A 782 34.65 -4.56 6.47
C GLU A 782 34.92 -4.96 7.93
N ARG A 783 35.33 -4.01 8.76
CA ARG A 783 35.55 -4.28 10.19
C ARG A 783 34.26 -4.68 10.91
N VAL A 784 33.12 -4.07 10.58
CA VAL A 784 31.81 -4.45 11.12
C VAL A 784 31.46 -5.87 10.70
N ARG A 785 31.72 -6.23 9.44
CA ARG A 785 31.48 -7.58 8.93
C ARG A 785 32.28 -8.62 9.72
N GLU A 786 33.60 -8.44 9.85
CA GLU A 786 34.46 -9.32 10.64
C GLU A 786 33.94 -9.49 12.08
N ILE A 787 33.56 -8.38 12.72
CA ILE A 787 33.00 -8.41 14.08
C ILE A 787 31.67 -9.18 14.12
N SER A 788 30.82 -8.98 13.13
CA SER A 788 29.51 -9.64 13.04
C SER A 788 29.70 -11.16 12.94
N GLU A 789 30.62 -11.62 12.09
CA GLU A 789 30.95 -13.05 11.94
C GLU A 789 31.48 -13.64 13.26
N VAL A 790 32.34 -12.92 13.99
CA VAL A 790 32.84 -13.35 15.32
C VAL A 790 31.71 -13.43 16.35
N LEU A 791 30.83 -12.44 16.42
CA LEU A 791 29.74 -12.40 17.40
C LEU A 791 28.65 -13.44 17.12
N ILE A 792 28.44 -13.79 15.84
CA ILE A 792 27.53 -14.85 15.42
C ILE A 792 28.15 -16.23 15.73
N SER A 793 29.43 -16.44 15.39
CA SER A 793 30.10 -17.74 15.54
C SER A 793 30.49 -18.11 16.98
N SER A 794 30.87 -17.12 17.81
CA SER A 794 31.11 -17.28 19.26
C SER A 794 29.86 -17.66 20.05
N GLY A 795 28.69 -17.63 19.42
CA GLY A 795 27.42 -18.01 19.98
C GLY A 795 26.81 -19.26 19.36
N LYS A 796 27.59 -20.33 19.13
CA LYS A 796 27.01 -21.65 18.79
C LYS A 796 25.82 -21.93 19.71
N CYS A 797 24.62 -21.83 19.12
CA CYS A 797 23.31 -22.08 19.73
C CYS A 797 23.19 -23.54 20.15
#